data_AF-A0A4Z0Z0K0-F1
#
_entry.id   AF-A0A4Z0Z0K0-F1
#
_cell.length_a   1.000
_cell.length_b   1.000
_cell.length_c   1.000
_cell.angle_alpha   90.00
_cell.angle_beta   90.00
_cell.angle_gamma   90.00
#
_symmetry.space_group_name_H-M   'P 1'
#
loop_
_entity.id
_entity.type
_entity.pdbx_description
1 polymer ?
#
loop_
_entity_poly.entity_id
_entity_poly.type
_entity_poly.pdbx_seq_one_letter_code
_entity_poly.pdbx_strand_id
1 'polypeptide(L)'
;MGVSIVQEQRDSEEPPFHAAPLFSPSEGVVWSWHTDPTSRPWYSNFGVQWKVLVIDATSKKIIDNVVKEDDILNHNIATDEATTDIERIEERREMNPTMDAIYLLSPQPHIIDCLLADIERRRYKRCFLVWTSVLDPQLRRRLDNSPIAKKQIAGFETLSIDYFPRESHLVTFRDPWSFPILYHPSCNGLVKQHMQDLAQKITSLCVSLGEYPKVRYYRPKNPIHEASVLTSHLARFVSEELDEYAQWNPNFPPPSSRPQGVLIVTDRSMDLMAPLIHEFTYQAMAHDLLPIKDGDKTTFHMKFNEGTPEAEEKDIELTDKDKVWVENRHKHMKDTIDKLMGDFQKFLDQNPHFTNANGDTTSINAIKDMMAGLPQFTEMKESYSLHITMAQECMNIFQHQKLADMSTIEQSMATGLDEDNRKAKNVLDSVVRLLDDDAVSQSDRLRLIIMYLLYRDGVILEDIKRLLAHASLPQQDGEIISNLAQLGGRTTRDGLKEPKREDPPLFPIDTKTPIPEDNYMSRFSPAVKHMLESLCRGALDQTSFPYVKPPLDPNEDAMIGQGSLRAAKPSWAGAGRRVADNRQRIIVFMAGGATFSESRACYEVGSVMNRDIFMATSHMLTPQLFIRQVGDLSVDKRKLDIPMERPTQTAPAHLLERPAPPMGASPSPSQGGGPRPPPGGQRLPGRPPPPQGGLPGGPRLGGAPTPPTQQMANMNLNSRPPNGAADHQPLSNDKPHKLEKEKKKRNFLGIKKS
;
A
#
# COMPACT_ATOMS: atom_id res chain seq x y z
N MET A 1 -5.31 61.18 -27.59
CA MET A 1 -4.15 61.49 -26.73
C MET A 1 -3.64 60.18 -26.13
N GLY A 2 -2.65 59.47 -26.66
CA GLY A 2 -1.80 59.76 -27.83
C GLY A 2 -0.46 60.40 -27.50
N VAL A 3 0.50 59.60 -27.00
CA VAL A 3 1.96 59.84 -27.08
C VAL A 3 2.66 58.47 -27.16
N SER A 4 3.64 58.35 -28.07
CA SER A 4 4.55 57.21 -28.22
C SER A 4 5.99 57.65 -27.93
N ILE A 5 6.83 56.76 -27.38
CA ILE A 5 8.30 56.85 -27.35
C ILE A 5 8.78 55.37 -27.40
N VAL A 6 9.25 54.79 -28.51
CA VAL A 6 10.42 55.07 -29.38
C VAL A 6 11.76 54.71 -28.71
N GLN A 7 12.48 53.76 -29.30
CA GLN A 7 13.83 53.32 -28.94
C GLN A 7 14.90 54.27 -29.48
N GLU A 8 16.06 54.35 -28.84
CA GLU A 8 17.36 54.27 -29.56
C GLU A 8 18.50 53.77 -28.64
N GLN A 9 19.60 53.33 -29.26
CA GLN A 9 20.71 52.56 -28.68
C GLN A 9 21.95 53.40 -28.36
N ARG A 10 22.86 52.84 -27.54
CA ARG A 10 24.34 52.72 -27.68
C ARG A 10 24.97 52.43 -26.31
N ASP A 11 26.12 51.80 -26.13
CA ASP A 11 26.95 50.78 -26.80
C ASP A 11 28.32 50.88 -26.10
N SER A 12 28.80 49.79 -25.48
CA SER A 12 30.22 49.47 -25.12
C SER A 12 30.21 48.27 -24.14
N GLU A 13 30.57 47.04 -24.53
CA GLU A 13 31.95 46.49 -24.59
C GLU A 13 32.66 46.48 -23.21
N GLU A 14 33.27 45.39 -22.69
CA GLU A 14 33.27 43.94 -23.02
C GLU A 14 33.68 43.12 -21.71
N PRO A 15 34.13 41.84 -21.70
CA PRO A 15 33.54 40.77 -20.87
C PRO A 15 34.36 40.34 -19.62
N PRO A 16 33.89 39.31 -18.87
CA PRO A 16 34.69 38.07 -18.89
C PRO A 16 33.91 36.74 -18.88
N PHE A 17 34.45 35.77 -19.64
CA PHE A 17 34.46 34.31 -19.43
C PHE A 17 33.32 33.62 -18.65
N HIS A 18 32.47 32.90 -19.38
CA HIS A 18 31.79 31.69 -18.89
C HIS A 18 32.14 30.48 -19.76
N ALA A 19 32.49 29.36 -19.12
CA ALA A 19 32.83 28.11 -19.80
C ALA A 19 31.56 27.40 -20.31
N ALA A 20 31.60 26.93 -21.57
CA ALA A 20 30.49 26.21 -22.18
C ALA A 20 30.44 24.74 -21.71
N PRO A 21 29.24 24.19 -21.40
CA PRO A 21 29.06 22.75 -21.28
C PRO A 21 28.97 22.12 -22.68
N LEU A 22 29.96 21.29 -23.02
CA LEU A 22 29.91 20.41 -24.18
C LEU A 22 28.88 19.29 -23.95
N PHE A 23 27.66 19.43 -24.50
CA PHE A 23 26.87 18.37 -25.15
C PHE A 23 25.55 18.99 -25.67
N SER A 24 25.31 18.90 -26.98
CA SER A 24 24.08 19.40 -27.61
C SER A 24 22.90 18.44 -27.38
N PRO A 25 21.67 18.94 -27.12
CA PRO A 25 20.48 18.10 -27.08
C PRO A 25 20.09 17.72 -28.51
N SER A 26 20.50 16.55 -28.98
CA SER A 26 20.04 15.98 -30.24
C SER A 26 18.77 15.16 -30.02
N GLU A 27 17.65 15.67 -30.54
CA GLU A 27 16.42 14.96 -30.89
C GLU A 27 15.84 14.00 -29.84
N GLY A 28 15.17 14.57 -28.83
CA GLY A 28 14.26 13.82 -27.95
C GLY A 28 13.00 13.35 -28.70
N VAL A 29 13.05 12.16 -29.28
CA VAL A 29 11.86 11.50 -29.87
C VAL A 29 10.95 10.99 -28.74
N VAL A 30 9.78 11.61 -28.59
CA VAL A 30 8.75 11.14 -27.66
C VAL A 30 7.85 10.11 -28.34
N TRP A 31 7.65 8.97 -27.67
CA TRP A 31 6.89 7.84 -28.20
C TRP A 31 5.45 7.86 -27.70
N SER A 32 4.47 7.86 -28.61
CA SER A 32 3.08 7.67 -28.22
C SER A 32 2.78 6.19 -27.99
N TRP A 33 2.05 5.88 -26.92
CA TRP A 33 1.67 4.51 -26.54
C TRP A 33 0.59 3.87 -27.45
N HIS A 34 0.30 4.46 -28.62
CA HIS A 34 -0.77 4.04 -29.54
C HIS A 34 -0.27 3.50 -30.89
N THR A 35 1.04 3.42 -31.12
CA THR A 35 1.62 2.83 -32.33
C THR A 35 2.05 1.38 -32.12
N ASP A 36 1.72 0.51 -33.07
CA ASP A 36 2.14 -0.89 -33.18
C ASP A 36 3.64 -1.05 -32.82
N PRO A 37 4.01 -1.94 -31.88
CA PRO A 37 5.41 -2.14 -31.47
C PRO A 37 6.37 -2.41 -32.63
N THR A 38 5.89 -3.09 -33.69
CA THR A 38 6.69 -3.48 -34.85
C THR A 38 7.08 -2.31 -35.77
N SER A 39 6.47 -1.14 -35.59
CA SER A 39 6.69 0.04 -36.44
C SER A 39 7.88 0.93 -36.04
N ARG A 40 8.63 0.57 -34.98
CA ARG A 40 9.73 1.39 -34.45
C ARG A 40 11.05 1.17 -35.24
N PRO A 41 11.90 2.21 -35.48
CA PRO A 41 13.08 2.07 -36.35
C PRO A 41 14.15 1.06 -35.90
N TRP A 42 14.15 0.68 -34.62
CA TRP A 42 15.05 -0.32 -34.05
C TRP A 42 14.52 -1.76 -34.15
N TYR A 43 13.26 -1.96 -34.57
CA TYR A 43 12.68 -3.29 -34.79
C TYR A 43 13.17 -3.95 -36.10
N SER A 44 13.83 -3.19 -36.97
CA SER A 44 14.40 -3.67 -38.23
C SER A 44 15.90 -3.97 -38.13
N ASN A 45 16.28 -5.23 -38.43
CA ASN A 45 17.62 -5.74 -38.74
C ASN A 45 18.62 -6.06 -37.60
N PHE A 46 18.17 -6.28 -36.36
CA PHE A 46 18.96 -7.07 -35.40
C PHE A 46 18.27 -8.40 -35.11
N GLY A 47 18.95 -9.52 -35.41
CA GLY A 47 18.49 -10.85 -35.00
C GLY A 47 18.35 -10.92 -33.48
N VAL A 48 17.44 -11.76 -32.99
CA VAL A 48 17.02 -11.82 -31.57
C VAL A 48 18.22 -11.88 -30.63
N GLN A 49 18.54 -10.75 -30.01
CA GLN A 49 19.62 -10.62 -29.02
C GLN A 49 19.00 -10.68 -27.63
N TRP A 50 19.11 -11.84 -27.01
CA TRP A 50 18.83 -12.05 -25.59
C TRP A 50 19.53 -11.00 -24.72
N LYS A 51 18.85 -10.56 -23.66
CA LYS A 51 19.36 -9.59 -22.68
C LYS A 51 19.15 -10.10 -21.26
N VAL A 52 20.05 -9.73 -20.36
CA VAL A 52 19.92 -9.99 -18.92
C VAL A 52 19.07 -8.88 -18.29
N LEU A 53 18.14 -9.22 -17.38
CA LEU A 53 17.38 -8.24 -16.61
C LEU A 53 17.94 -8.19 -15.18
N VAL A 54 18.53 -7.04 -14.81
CA VAL A 54 19.08 -6.80 -13.47
C VAL A 54 18.16 -5.86 -12.70
N ILE A 55 17.75 -6.27 -11.51
CA ILE A 55 16.80 -5.52 -10.65
C ILE A 55 17.30 -5.42 -9.20
N ASP A 56 16.78 -4.45 -8.44
CA ASP A 56 16.95 -4.39 -6.98
C ASP A 56 15.70 -4.90 -6.24
N ALA A 57 15.82 -5.10 -4.93
CA ALA A 57 14.72 -5.53 -4.05
C ALA A 57 13.44 -4.67 -4.17
N THR A 58 13.56 -3.36 -4.36
CA THR A 58 12.41 -2.45 -4.48
C THR A 58 11.74 -2.60 -5.84
N SER A 59 12.54 -2.56 -6.92
CA SER A 59 12.03 -2.75 -8.28
C SER A 59 11.37 -4.12 -8.46
N LYS A 60 11.92 -5.18 -7.86
CA LYS A 60 11.29 -6.51 -7.87
C LYS A 60 9.86 -6.48 -7.32
N LYS A 61 9.62 -5.82 -6.19
CA LYS A 61 8.27 -5.70 -5.61
C LYS A 61 7.29 -4.99 -6.52
N ILE A 62 7.74 -3.97 -7.25
CA ILE A 62 6.90 -3.23 -8.21
C ILE A 62 6.52 -4.16 -9.38
N ILE A 63 7.50 -4.90 -9.93
CA ILE A 63 7.29 -5.85 -11.03
C ILE A 63 6.34 -6.98 -10.61
N ASP A 64 6.64 -7.68 -9.51
CA ASP A 64 5.89 -8.83 -8.99
C ASP A 64 4.42 -8.48 -8.66
N ASN A 65 4.12 -7.21 -8.41
CA ASN A 65 2.76 -6.72 -8.14
C ASN A 65 1.87 -6.69 -9.40
N VAL A 66 2.44 -6.50 -10.60
CA VAL A 66 1.66 -6.30 -11.84
C VAL A 66 1.91 -7.34 -12.94
N VAL A 67 3.09 -7.94 -13.02
CA VAL A 67 3.51 -8.80 -14.14
C VAL A 67 3.94 -10.17 -13.60
N LYS A 68 3.62 -11.28 -14.30
CA LYS A 68 4.16 -12.60 -13.95
C LYS A 68 5.57 -12.76 -14.52
N GLU A 69 6.41 -13.54 -13.84
CA GLU A 69 7.75 -13.88 -14.32
C GLU A 69 7.73 -14.48 -15.75
N ASP A 70 6.80 -15.40 -16.03
CA ASP A 70 6.59 -15.97 -17.37
C ASP A 70 6.35 -14.90 -18.44
N ASP A 71 5.58 -13.84 -18.14
CA ASP A 71 5.27 -12.77 -19.09
C ASP A 71 6.52 -11.96 -19.45
N ILE A 72 7.47 -11.83 -18.52
CA ILE A 72 8.76 -11.14 -18.70
C ILE A 72 9.69 -12.00 -19.57
N LEU A 73 9.81 -13.28 -19.25
CA LEU A 73 10.67 -14.22 -19.98
C LEU A 73 10.27 -14.34 -21.47
N ASN A 74 8.98 -14.29 -21.76
CA ASN A 74 8.43 -14.30 -23.12
C ASN A 74 8.85 -13.10 -24.01
N HIS A 75 9.49 -12.05 -23.46
CA HIS A 75 9.92 -10.85 -24.20
C HIS A 75 11.41 -10.85 -24.63
N ASN A 76 12.00 -12.03 -24.87
CA ASN A 76 13.40 -12.23 -25.25
C ASN A 76 14.43 -11.79 -24.18
N ILE A 77 14.09 -11.96 -22.90
CA ILE A 77 15.05 -11.92 -21.79
C ILE A 77 15.67 -13.31 -21.65
N ALA A 78 17.00 -13.37 -21.48
CA ALA A 78 17.81 -14.55 -21.77
C ALA A 78 17.34 -15.83 -21.05
N THR A 79 16.97 -16.84 -21.84
CA THR A 79 16.99 -18.25 -21.43
C THR A 79 17.97 -18.99 -22.34
N ASP A 80 19.23 -19.07 -21.92
CA ASP A 80 20.16 -20.08 -22.42
C ASP A 80 20.44 -21.08 -21.29
N GLU A 81 20.93 -22.27 -21.63
CA GLU A 81 20.77 -23.46 -20.77
C GLU A 81 21.31 -23.29 -19.32
N ALA A 82 20.41 -23.50 -18.35
CA ALA A 82 20.61 -23.76 -16.91
C ALA A 82 20.40 -22.63 -15.86
N THR A 83 20.11 -21.36 -16.20
CA THR A 83 19.69 -20.36 -15.18
C THR A 83 18.67 -19.34 -15.69
N THR A 84 17.79 -18.85 -14.81
CA THR A 84 16.80 -17.80 -15.06
C THR A 84 17.39 -16.40 -14.79
N ASP A 85 17.69 -15.63 -15.85
CA ASP A 85 18.46 -14.37 -15.76
C ASP A 85 17.62 -13.12 -15.40
N ILE A 86 16.73 -13.24 -14.41
CA ILE A 86 16.27 -12.09 -13.61
C ILE A 86 17.19 -11.99 -12.40
N GLU A 87 18.29 -11.27 -12.55
CA GLU A 87 19.33 -11.23 -11.54
C GLU A 87 19.16 -10.06 -10.56
N ARG A 88 19.48 -10.27 -9.28
CA ARG A 88 19.43 -9.23 -8.25
C ARG A 88 20.75 -8.49 -8.11
N ILE A 89 20.73 -7.16 -8.21
CA ILE A 89 21.96 -6.35 -8.26
C ILE A 89 22.80 -6.48 -6.97
N GLU A 90 22.15 -6.72 -5.83
CA GLU A 90 22.74 -6.88 -4.50
C GLU A 90 23.35 -8.28 -4.28
N GLU A 91 23.15 -9.23 -5.19
CA GLU A 91 23.58 -10.63 -5.06
C GLU A 91 24.83 -10.96 -5.89
N ARG A 92 25.50 -12.06 -5.53
CA ARG A 92 26.68 -12.56 -6.26
C ARG A 92 26.25 -13.19 -7.58
N ARG A 93 26.43 -12.44 -8.67
CA ARG A 93 26.12 -12.82 -10.06
C ARG A 93 27.34 -13.27 -10.85
N GLU A 94 27.14 -13.96 -11.97
CA GLU A 94 28.21 -14.40 -12.87
C GLU A 94 28.65 -13.30 -13.88
N MET A 95 29.75 -13.54 -14.59
CA MET A 95 30.33 -12.57 -15.53
C MET A 95 29.92 -12.88 -16.96
N ASN A 96 28.98 -12.10 -17.50
CA ASN A 96 28.37 -12.29 -18.83
C ASN A 96 28.74 -11.14 -19.82
N PRO A 97 30.04 -10.93 -20.14
CA PRO A 97 30.52 -9.76 -20.91
C PRO A 97 30.12 -9.76 -22.40
N THR A 98 29.45 -10.81 -22.87
CA THR A 98 28.98 -10.98 -24.25
C THR A 98 27.56 -10.44 -24.46
N MET A 99 26.71 -10.48 -23.43
CA MET A 99 25.31 -10.01 -23.48
C MET A 99 25.19 -8.53 -23.09
N ASP A 100 24.11 -7.88 -23.53
CA ASP A 100 23.70 -6.59 -22.98
C ASP A 100 22.79 -6.81 -21.77
N ALA A 101 22.82 -5.90 -20.79
CA ALA A 101 21.93 -5.92 -19.63
C ALA A 101 20.98 -4.71 -19.59
N ILE A 102 19.75 -4.95 -19.17
CA ILE A 102 18.77 -3.93 -18.78
C ILE A 102 18.77 -3.87 -17.25
N TYR A 103 19.03 -2.70 -16.69
CA TYR A 103 18.98 -2.44 -15.25
C TYR A 103 17.71 -1.67 -14.93
N LEU A 104 16.73 -2.32 -14.32
CA LEU A 104 15.52 -1.66 -13.80
C LEU A 104 15.67 -1.49 -12.27
N LEU A 105 16.01 -0.27 -11.87
CA LEU A 105 16.56 0.02 -10.54
C LEU A 105 15.82 1.16 -9.82
N SER A 106 15.74 1.07 -8.50
CA SER A 106 15.31 2.15 -7.63
C SER A 106 16.44 3.17 -7.42
N PRO A 107 16.16 4.49 -7.37
CA PRO A 107 17.18 5.55 -7.30
C PRO A 107 17.80 5.72 -5.90
N GLN A 108 18.17 4.62 -5.25
CA GLN A 108 18.75 4.62 -3.90
C GLN A 108 20.28 4.72 -3.93
N PRO A 109 20.93 5.39 -2.95
CA PRO A 109 22.38 5.58 -2.93
C PRO A 109 23.21 4.29 -3.04
N HIS A 110 22.79 3.24 -2.35
CA HIS A 110 23.50 1.95 -2.35
C HIS A 110 23.32 1.16 -3.64
N ILE A 111 22.21 1.33 -4.35
CA ILE A 111 21.97 0.72 -5.66
C ILE A 111 22.85 1.37 -6.73
N ILE A 112 23.08 2.69 -6.64
CA ILE A 112 24.08 3.42 -7.45
C ILE A 112 25.50 2.88 -7.19
N ASP A 113 25.85 2.58 -5.94
CA ASP A 113 27.15 1.98 -5.61
C ASP A 113 27.30 0.57 -6.21
N CYS A 114 26.26 -0.27 -6.14
CA CYS A 114 26.25 -1.60 -6.76
C CYS A 114 26.38 -1.51 -8.30
N LEU A 115 25.66 -0.58 -8.94
CA LEU A 115 25.71 -0.34 -10.38
C LEU A 115 27.09 0.13 -10.85
N LEU A 116 27.72 1.04 -10.10
CA LEU A 116 29.07 1.51 -10.41
C LEU A 116 30.10 0.36 -10.32
N ALA A 117 30.00 -0.51 -9.31
CA ALA A 117 30.88 -1.68 -9.17
C ALA A 117 30.75 -2.68 -10.33
N ASP A 118 29.53 -2.93 -10.82
CA ASP A 118 29.28 -3.79 -11.98
C ASP A 118 29.85 -3.22 -13.29
N ILE A 119 29.67 -1.91 -13.50
CA ILE A 119 30.21 -1.17 -14.65
C ILE A 119 31.74 -1.15 -14.61
N GLU A 120 32.36 -0.92 -13.45
CA GLU A 120 33.81 -0.97 -13.29
C GLU A 120 34.39 -2.37 -13.59
N ARG A 121 33.69 -3.42 -13.14
CA ARG A 121 34.02 -4.82 -13.45
C ARG A 121 33.74 -5.20 -14.91
N ARG A 122 32.97 -4.38 -15.66
CA ARG A 122 32.44 -4.66 -17.01
C ARG A 122 31.69 -6.00 -17.08
N ARG A 123 30.78 -6.23 -16.14
CA ARG A 123 30.02 -7.50 -16.04
C ARG A 123 29.29 -7.87 -17.34
N TYR A 124 28.73 -6.88 -18.03
CA TYR A 124 28.02 -7.04 -19.30
C TYR A 124 28.62 -6.12 -20.38
N LYS A 125 28.26 -6.37 -21.63
CA LYS A 125 28.74 -5.65 -22.82
C LYS A 125 28.31 -4.18 -22.85
N ARG A 126 27.01 -3.94 -22.66
CA ARG A 126 26.36 -2.62 -22.60
C ARG A 126 25.28 -2.64 -21.52
N CYS A 127 25.02 -1.49 -20.92
CA CYS A 127 24.03 -1.28 -19.88
C CYS A 127 22.92 -0.35 -20.39
N PHE A 128 21.66 -0.76 -20.30
CA PHE A 128 20.50 0.11 -20.49
C PHE A 128 19.93 0.39 -19.10
N LEU A 129 19.88 1.66 -18.68
CA LEU A 129 19.43 2.03 -17.34
C LEU A 129 17.99 2.52 -17.37
N VAL A 130 17.16 1.98 -16.49
CA VAL A 130 15.75 2.32 -16.34
C VAL A 130 15.49 2.56 -14.85
N TRP A 131 15.11 3.78 -14.48
CA TRP A 131 14.86 4.14 -13.08
C TRP A 131 13.37 4.09 -12.75
N THR A 132 13.01 3.52 -11.59
CA THR A 132 11.61 3.47 -11.15
C THR A 132 11.04 4.85 -10.80
N SER A 133 11.88 5.79 -10.35
CA SER A 133 11.53 7.18 -10.07
C SER A 133 12.70 8.13 -10.40
N VAL A 134 12.51 9.44 -10.21
CA VAL A 134 13.51 10.46 -10.55
C VAL A 134 14.78 10.26 -9.73
N LEU A 135 15.93 10.24 -10.40
CA LEU A 135 17.23 10.08 -9.74
C LEU A 135 17.72 11.41 -9.18
N ASP A 136 18.06 11.44 -7.89
CA ASP A 136 18.61 12.63 -7.23
C ASP A 136 19.81 13.24 -8.01
N PRO A 137 19.87 14.57 -8.19
CA PRO A 137 20.92 15.22 -8.97
C PRO A 137 22.35 14.96 -8.49
N GLN A 138 22.58 14.71 -7.20
CA GLN A 138 23.90 14.34 -6.67
C GLN A 138 24.26 12.90 -7.07
N LEU A 139 23.32 11.96 -6.93
CA LEU A 139 23.50 10.58 -7.38
C LEU A 139 23.74 10.51 -8.90
N ARG A 140 22.96 11.26 -9.67
CA ARG A 140 23.13 11.38 -11.13
C ARG A 140 24.53 11.88 -11.51
N ARG A 141 25.03 12.92 -10.84
CA ARG A 141 26.40 13.43 -11.04
C ARG A 141 27.49 12.40 -10.75
N ARG A 142 27.29 11.47 -9.81
CA ARG A 142 28.27 10.38 -9.56
C ARG A 142 28.39 9.46 -10.76
N LEU A 143 27.27 9.08 -11.37
CA LEU A 143 27.23 8.27 -12.58
C LEU A 143 27.83 9.02 -13.78
N ASP A 144 27.42 10.27 -13.99
CA ASP A 144 27.93 11.15 -15.06
C ASP A 144 29.40 11.58 -14.87
N ASN A 145 30.04 11.27 -13.74
CA ASN A 145 31.47 11.49 -13.54
C ASN A 145 32.32 10.24 -13.81
N SER A 146 31.72 9.04 -13.90
CA SER A 146 32.46 7.80 -14.20
C SER A 146 32.80 7.67 -15.70
N PRO A 147 34.09 7.63 -16.10
CA PRO A 147 34.47 7.50 -17.52
C PRO A 147 34.17 6.13 -18.12
N ILE A 148 33.98 5.10 -17.28
CA ILE A 148 33.60 3.75 -17.72
C ILE A 148 32.09 3.69 -17.94
N ALA A 149 31.30 4.28 -17.02
CA ALA A 149 29.85 4.38 -17.15
C ALA A 149 29.45 5.05 -18.47
N LYS A 150 30.06 6.20 -18.81
CA LYS A 150 29.85 6.88 -20.10
C LYS A 150 30.12 6.05 -21.35
N LYS A 151 30.91 4.98 -21.26
CA LYS A 151 31.25 4.10 -22.39
C LYS A 151 30.39 2.84 -22.46
N GLN A 152 29.80 2.41 -21.34
CA GLN A 152 28.97 1.20 -21.28
C GLN A 152 27.47 1.49 -21.27
N ILE A 153 27.04 2.64 -20.73
CA ILE A 153 25.64 3.04 -20.73
C ILE A 153 25.23 3.38 -22.16
N ALA A 154 24.34 2.57 -22.72
CA ALA A 154 23.81 2.71 -24.07
C ALA A 154 22.44 3.44 -24.12
N GLY A 155 21.76 3.54 -22.98
CA GLY A 155 20.48 4.24 -22.83
C GLY A 155 20.16 4.53 -21.37
N PHE A 156 19.35 5.55 -21.15
CA PHE A 156 18.86 5.98 -19.84
C PHE A 156 17.38 6.38 -19.99
N GLU A 157 16.51 5.86 -19.13
CA GLU A 157 15.08 6.18 -19.06
C GLU A 157 14.63 6.23 -17.59
N THR A 158 13.56 6.99 -17.32
CA THR A 158 12.90 7.05 -16.00
C THR A 158 11.41 6.81 -16.21
N LEU A 159 10.87 5.77 -15.56
CA LEU A 159 9.48 5.34 -15.77
C LEU A 159 8.49 6.07 -14.85
N SER A 160 8.91 6.52 -13.66
CA SER A 160 8.04 7.13 -12.66
C SER A 160 6.85 6.23 -12.28
N ILE A 161 7.17 5.07 -11.71
CA ILE A 161 6.27 3.97 -11.33
C ILE A 161 6.43 3.52 -9.87
N ASP A 162 6.94 4.39 -8.98
CA ASP A 162 7.18 4.08 -7.56
C ASP A 162 5.88 4.08 -6.71
N TYR A 163 4.93 3.22 -7.10
CA TYR A 163 3.64 3.02 -6.44
C TYR A 163 3.10 1.61 -6.75
N PHE A 164 2.14 1.13 -5.95
CA PHE A 164 1.57 -0.21 -6.11
C PHE A 164 0.08 -0.11 -6.46
N PRO A 165 -0.32 -0.39 -7.71
CA PRO A 165 -1.71 -0.68 -8.05
C PRO A 165 -2.21 -1.85 -7.20
N ARG A 166 -3.23 -1.63 -6.39
CA ARG A 166 -3.85 -2.65 -5.53
C ARG A 166 -5.13 -3.18 -6.12
N GLU A 167 -5.92 -2.29 -6.72
CA GLU A 167 -7.11 -2.61 -7.49
C GLU A 167 -7.17 -1.68 -8.71
N SER A 168 -8.08 -2.00 -9.63
CA SER A 168 -8.32 -1.20 -10.86
C SER A 168 -8.54 0.32 -10.63
N HIS A 169 -9.04 0.75 -9.46
CA HIS A 169 -9.20 2.16 -9.08
C HIS A 169 -8.53 2.49 -7.72
N LEU A 170 -7.68 1.61 -7.18
CA LEU A 170 -7.02 1.80 -5.87
C LEU A 170 -5.50 1.63 -6.00
N VAL A 171 -4.76 2.64 -5.58
CA VAL A 171 -3.30 2.67 -5.52
C VAL A 171 -2.84 2.86 -4.07
N THR A 172 -1.82 2.10 -3.66
CA THR A 172 -1.20 2.20 -2.35
C THR A 172 0.31 2.42 -2.50
N PHE A 173 0.92 3.14 -1.56
CA PHE A 173 2.39 3.26 -1.48
C PHE A 173 3.02 2.23 -0.53
N ARG A 174 2.20 1.35 0.08
CA ARG A 174 2.61 0.30 1.05
C ARG A 174 3.42 0.84 2.23
N ASP A 175 3.09 2.06 2.68
CA ASP A 175 3.80 2.78 3.72
C ASP A 175 2.88 3.08 4.93
N PRO A 176 2.84 2.18 5.93
CA PRO A 176 2.15 2.42 7.19
C PRO A 176 2.89 3.39 8.13
N TRP A 177 4.20 3.61 7.95
CA TRP A 177 4.96 4.59 8.76
C TRP A 177 4.64 6.03 8.38
N SER A 178 4.08 6.24 7.18
CA SER A 178 3.49 7.51 6.76
C SER A 178 2.57 8.14 7.82
N PHE A 179 1.79 7.34 8.56
CA PHE A 179 0.90 7.85 9.62
C PHE A 179 1.68 8.50 10.79
N PRO A 180 2.54 7.78 11.53
CA PRO A 180 3.32 8.40 12.60
C PRO A 180 4.31 9.44 12.08
N ILE A 181 4.82 9.36 10.85
CA ILE A 181 5.67 10.42 10.31
C ILE A 181 4.88 11.74 10.17
N LEU A 182 3.64 11.69 9.69
CA LEU A 182 2.82 12.88 9.42
C LEU A 182 2.18 13.49 10.68
N TYR A 183 1.77 12.68 11.65
CA TYR A 183 0.98 13.16 12.80
C TYR A 183 1.72 13.19 14.14
N HIS A 184 2.80 12.42 14.33
CA HIS A 184 3.48 12.36 15.62
C HIS A 184 4.36 13.61 15.87
N PRO A 185 4.28 14.33 17.01
CA PRO A 185 4.99 15.60 17.24
C PRO A 185 6.52 15.49 17.13
N SER A 186 7.12 14.44 17.70
CA SER A 186 8.55 14.15 17.58
C SER A 186 9.03 13.82 16.15
N CYS A 187 8.13 13.63 15.18
CA CYS A 187 8.45 13.36 13.78
C CYS A 187 8.50 14.61 12.90
N ASN A 188 8.19 15.82 13.42
CA ASN A 188 8.15 17.07 12.66
C ASN A 188 9.40 17.35 11.80
N GLY A 189 10.59 16.88 12.21
CA GLY A 189 11.83 16.99 11.42
C GLY A 189 11.89 16.11 10.15
N LEU A 190 11.11 15.02 10.09
CA LEU A 190 11.03 14.08 8.96
C LEU A 190 9.94 14.48 7.96
N VAL A 191 8.87 15.13 8.43
CA VAL A 191 7.66 15.49 7.66
C VAL A 191 7.99 16.16 6.32
N LYS A 192 8.96 17.09 6.27
CA LYS A 192 9.29 17.79 5.03
C LYS A 192 9.79 16.83 3.94
N GLN A 193 10.79 16.01 4.26
CA GLN A 193 11.36 15.05 3.30
C GLN A 193 10.29 14.04 2.88
N HIS A 194 9.55 13.52 3.85
CA HIS A 194 8.47 12.57 3.60
C HIS A 194 7.38 13.12 2.66
N MET A 195 7.00 14.39 2.80
CA MET A 195 6.06 15.03 1.87
C MET A 195 6.65 15.22 0.45
N GLN A 196 7.97 15.34 0.30
CA GLN A 196 8.62 15.36 -1.03
C GLN A 196 8.59 13.96 -1.65
N ASP A 197 8.92 12.93 -0.88
CA ASP A 197 8.84 11.53 -1.31
C ASP A 197 7.40 11.15 -1.73
N LEU A 198 6.39 11.54 -0.94
CA LEU A 198 4.97 11.40 -1.30
C LEU A 198 4.61 12.19 -2.57
N ALA A 199 5.11 13.41 -2.74
CA ALA A 199 4.81 14.23 -3.91
C ALA A 199 5.33 13.60 -5.22
N GLN A 200 6.53 13.01 -5.19
CA GLN A 200 7.10 12.28 -6.33
C GLN A 200 6.29 11.04 -6.69
N LYS A 201 5.77 10.30 -5.70
CA LYS A 201 4.89 9.13 -5.91
C LYS A 201 3.52 9.50 -6.47
N ILE A 202 2.93 10.61 -6.01
CA ILE A 202 1.66 11.12 -6.55
C ILE A 202 1.86 11.64 -7.99
N THR A 203 2.97 12.32 -8.26
CA THR A 203 3.35 12.78 -9.61
C THR A 203 3.57 11.60 -10.55
N SER A 204 4.24 10.54 -10.08
CA SER A 204 4.43 9.27 -10.80
C SER A 204 3.11 8.65 -11.28
N LEU A 205 2.08 8.64 -10.42
CA LEU A 205 0.74 8.20 -10.80
C LEU A 205 0.09 9.10 -11.86
N CYS A 206 0.21 10.43 -11.73
CA CYS A 206 -0.33 11.38 -12.71
C CYS A 206 0.34 11.22 -14.10
N VAL A 207 1.67 11.09 -14.11
CA VAL A 207 2.48 10.84 -15.30
C VAL A 207 2.08 9.54 -15.99
N SER A 208 1.95 8.45 -15.22
CA SER A 208 1.57 7.13 -15.74
C SER A 208 0.12 7.08 -16.28
N LEU A 209 -0.78 7.91 -15.76
CA LEU A 209 -2.11 8.11 -16.33
C LEU A 209 -2.10 9.03 -17.58
N GLY A 210 -1.03 9.79 -17.81
CA GLY A 210 -0.94 10.79 -18.86
C GLY A 210 -1.75 12.06 -18.55
N GLU A 211 -1.91 12.42 -17.27
CA GLU A 211 -2.73 13.54 -16.82
C GLU A 211 -1.86 14.65 -16.21
N TYR A 212 -2.14 15.90 -16.57
CA TYR A 212 -1.68 17.10 -15.85
C TYR A 212 -2.88 17.73 -15.14
N PRO A 213 -3.25 17.24 -13.94
CA PRO A 213 -4.52 17.57 -13.30
C PRO A 213 -4.51 18.94 -12.62
N LYS A 214 -5.69 19.54 -12.46
CA LYS A 214 -5.87 20.68 -11.54
C LYS A 214 -5.75 20.19 -10.10
N VAL A 215 -4.77 20.70 -9.36
CA VAL A 215 -4.54 20.30 -7.96
C VAL A 215 -5.40 21.13 -7.01
N ARG A 216 -6.22 20.45 -6.20
CA ARG A 216 -6.98 20.98 -5.05
C ARG A 216 -6.54 20.26 -3.78
N TYR A 217 -6.85 20.84 -2.61
CA TYR A 217 -6.56 20.21 -1.32
C TYR A 217 -7.64 20.52 -0.29
N TYR A 218 -7.85 19.60 0.66
CA TYR A 218 -8.71 19.83 1.82
C TYR A 218 -8.05 20.84 2.78
N ARG A 219 -8.80 21.86 3.20
CA ARG A 219 -8.44 22.82 4.23
C ARG A 219 -9.52 22.81 5.34
N PRO A 220 -9.20 22.35 6.56
CA PRO A 220 -10.11 22.48 7.70
C PRO A 220 -10.47 23.95 7.96
N LYS A 221 -11.73 24.24 8.30
CA LYS A 221 -12.19 25.63 8.57
C LYS A 221 -11.65 26.16 9.89
N ASN A 222 -11.78 25.36 10.96
CA ASN A 222 -11.34 25.69 12.32
C ASN A 222 -10.36 24.63 12.85
N PRO A 223 -9.11 24.57 12.31
CA PRO A 223 -8.13 23.57 12.71
C PRO A 223 -7.69 23.75 14.17
N ILE A 224 -7.45 22.63 14.85
CA ILE A 224 -6.93 22.58 16.23
C ILE A 224 -5.63 21.77 16.37
N HIS A 225 -5.06 21.34 15.25
CA HIS A 225 -3.95 20.41 15.19
C HIS A 225 -2.90 20.90 14.19
N GLU A 226 -1.61 20.68 14.49
CA GLU A 226 -0.49 21.17 13.68
C GLU A 226 -0.51 20.59 12.25
N ALA A 227 -0.94 19.33 12.11
CA ALA A 227 -1.03 18.62 10.84
C ALA A 227 -2.08 19.20 9.85
N SER A 228 -2.92 20.15 10.25
CA SER A 228 -3.94 20.78 9.39
C SER A 228 -3.40 21.52 8.16
N VAL A 229 -2.10 21.82 8.11
CA VAL A 229 -1.44 22.45 6.95
C VAL A 229 -0.82 21.43 5.98
N LEU A 230 -0.74 20.14 6.33
CA LEU A 230 -0.04 19.10 5.56
C LEU A 230 -0.56 18.99 4.12
N THR A 231 -1.88 18.92 3.96
CA THR A 231 -2.56 18.84 2.67
C THR A 231 -2.17 19.98 1.74
N SER A 232 -2.06 21.20 2.27
CA SER A 232 -1.69 22.40 1.50
C SER A 232 -0.23 22.38 1.05
N HIS A 233 0.69 21.90 1.91
CA HIS A 233 2.11 21.78 1.56
C HIS A 233 2.36 20.65 0.57
N LEU A 234 1.74 19.49 0.79
CA LEU A 234 1.84 18.33 -0.10
C LEU A 234 1.25 18.64 -1.49
N ALA A 235 0.08 19.29 -1.56
CA ALA A 235 -0.51 19.71 -2.83
C ALA A 235 0.36 20.74 -3.59
N ARG A 236 1.04 21.65 -2.87
CA ARG A 236 2.03 22.54 -3.50
C ARG A 236 3.22 21.77 -4.06
N PHE A 237 3.82 20.85 -3.28
CA PHE A 237 4.93 20.03 -3.76
C PHE A 237 4.53 19.18 -4.98
N VAL A 238 3.36 18.55 -4.99
CA VAL A 238 2.87 17.81 -6.17
C VAL A 238 2.70 18.73 -7.38
N SER A 239 2.19 19.95 -7.19
CA SER A 239 2.10 20.91 -8.29
C SER A 239 3.46 21.37 -8.81
N GLU A 240 4.48 21.46 -7.97
CA GLU A 240 5.84 21.86 -8.34
C GLU A 240 6.55 20.72 -9.11
N GLU A 241 6.45 19.48 -8.63
CA GLU A 241 6.96 18.28 -9.30
C GLU A 241 6.28 18.04 -10.67
N LEU A 242 4.96 18.27 -10.77
CA LEU A 242 4.22 18.21 -12.04
C LEU A 242 4.67 19.29 -13.04
N ASP A 243 4.98 20.50 -12.57
CA ASP A 243 5.48 21.59 -13.41
C ASP A 243 6.88 21.30 -13.94
N GLU A 244 7.76 20.81 -13.07
CA GLU A 244 9.12 20.44 -13.46
C GLU A 244 9.10 19.29 -14.46
N TYR A 245 8.29 18.24 -14.22
CA TYR A 245 8.13 17.14 -15.17
C TYR A 245 7.61 17.62 -16.54
N ALA A 246 6.62 18.52 -16.57
CA ALA A 246 6.08 19.07 -17.82
C ALA A 246 7.09 19.96 -18.58
N GLN A 247 7.94 20.71 -17.87
CA GLN A 247 9.02 21.51 -18.48
C GLN A 247 10.06 20.62 -19.18
N TRP A 248 10.43 19.49 -18.57
CA TRP A 248 11.38 18.54 -19.15
C TRP A 248 10.78 17.61 -20.22
N ASN A 249 9.45 17.50 -20.30
CA ASN A 249 8.74 16.61 -21.24
C ASN A 249 7.73 17.39 -22.10
N PRO A 250 8.15 18.04 -23.21
CA PRO A 250 7.30 18.94 -24.00
C PRO A 250 6.04 18.33 -24.64
N ASN A 251 5.91 17.00 -24.64
CA ASN A 251 4.76 16.26 -25.15
C ASN A 251 3.84 15.73 -24.02
N PHE A 252 4.05 16.18 -22.78
CA PHE A 252 3.20 15.93 -21.63
C PHE A 252 2.37 17.18 -21.28
N PRO A 253 1.06 17.04 -20.98
CA PRO A 253 0.26 15.82 -21.09
C PRO A 253 0.04 15.41 -22.56
N PRO A 254 -0.12 14.11 -22.87
CA PRO A 254 -0.45 13.66 -24.21
C PRO A 254 -1.76 14.30 -24.73
N PRO A 255 -1.86 14.66 -26.03
CA PRO A 255 -3.07 15.23 -26.60
C PRO A 255 -4.28 14.31 -26.37
N SER A 256 -5.28 14.85 -25.67
CA SER A 256 -6.46 14.11 -25.23
C SER A 256 -7.73 14.89 -25.50
N SER A 257 -8.82 14.19 -25.84
CA SER A 257 -10.16 14.78 -25.94
C SER A 257 -10.88 14.85 -24.58
N ARG A 258 -10.31 14.20 -23.54
CA ARG A 258 -10.86 14.18 -22.17
C ARG A 258 -10.82 15.58 -21.56
N PRO A 259 -11.82 15.97 -20.74
CA PRO A 259 -11.70 17.15 -19.89
C PRO A 259 -10.50 16.97 -18.94
N GLN A 260 -9.79 18.06 -18.65
CA GLN A 260 -8.61 18.05 -17.78
C GLN A 260 -8.93 17.35 -16.44
N GLY A 261 -8.05 16.44 -16.01
CA GLY A 261 -8.19 15.76 -14.75
C GLY A 261 -8.14 16.68 -13.52
N VAL A 262 -8.58 16.16 -12.38
CA VAL A 262 -8.51 16.85 -11.08
C VAL A 262 -7.81 15.95 -10.08
N LEU A 263 -6.89 16.50 -9.30
CA LEU A 263 -6.26 15.84 -8.15
C LEU A 263 -6.75 16.54 -6.88
N ILE A 264 -7.26 15.78 -5.90
CA ILE A 264 -7.58 16.29 -4.57
C ILE A 264 -6.69 15.62 -3.54
N VAL A 265 -5.96 16.43 -2.77
CA VAL A 265 -5.17 15.96 -1.61
C VAL A 265 -5.99 16.14 -0.33
N THR A 266 -6.26 15.06 0.39
CA THR A 266 -6.93 15.04 1.70
C THR A 266 -6.07 14.33 2.74
N ASP A 267 -6.50 14.34 4.00
CA ASP A 267 -5.86 13.64 5.11
C ASP A 267 -6.90 12.91 5.99
N ARG A 268 -6.53 12.50 7.21
CA ARG A 268 -7.45 11.89 8.19
C ARG A 268 -8.27 12.90 9.00
N SER A 269 -7.91 14.18 9.00
CA SER A 269 -8.70 15.22 9.68
C SER A 269 -10.01 15.57 8.96
N MET A 270 -10.20 15.10 7.72
CA MET A 270 -11.45 15.27 6.96
C MET A 270 -12.59 14.36 7.46
N ASP A 271 -12.28 13.15 7.91
CA ASP A 271 -13.25 12.16 8.38
C ASP A 271 -12.60 11.18 9.37
N LEU A 272 -12.97 11.32 10.65
CA LEU A 272 -12.51 10.45 11.73
C LEU A 272 -13.51 9.35 12.10
N MET A 273 -14.70 9.33 11.48
CA MET A 273 -15.72 8.30 11.71
C MET A 273 -15.54 7.12 10.73
N ALA A 274 -15.17 7.40 9.49
CA ALA A 274 -14.91 6.38 8.46
C ALA A 274 -13.95 5.23 8.91
N PRO A 275 -12.82 5.48 9.58
CA PRO A 275 -11.94 4.39 10.05
C PRO A 275 -12.39 3.70 11.35
N LEU A 276 -13.53 4.09 11.95
CA LEU A 276 -14.02 3.52 13.21
C LEU A 276 -15.28 2.68 13.08
N ILE A 277 -16.19 3.08 12.19
CA ILE A 277 -17.52 2.47 12.02
C ILE A 277 -17.42 1.06 11.43
N HIS A 278 -18.28 0.14 11.88
CA HIS A 278 -18.44 -1.16 11.23
C HIS A 278 -19.13 -1.00 9.89
N GLU A 279 -18.59 -1.67 8.87
CA GLU A 279 -19.05 -1.53 7.48
C GLU A 279 -19.39 -2.89 6.87
N PHE A 280 -20.65 -3.08 6.48
CA PHE A 280 -21.18 -4.38 6.06
C PHE A 280 -21.13 -4.64 4.54
N THR A 281 -20.26 -3.94 3.79
CA THR A 281 -19.89 -4.38 2.43
C THR A 281 -18.76 -5.39 2.47
N TYR A 282 -18.82 -6.39 1.60
CA TYR A 282 -18.07 -7.64 1.73
C TYR A 282 -16.58 -7.47 2.05
N GLN A 283 -15.86 -6.63 1.29
CA GLN A 283 -14.43 -6.41 1.50
C GLN A 283 -14.11 -5.68 2.81
N ALA A 284 -14.85 -4.61 3.12
CA ALA A 284 -14.64 -3.85 4.34
C ALA A 284 -14.91 -4.72 5.58
N MET A 285 -16.03 -5.46 5.57
CA MET A 285 -16.40 -6.39 6.63
C MET A 285 -15.36 -7.51 6.80
N ALA A 286 -14.86 -8.06 5.69
CA ALA A 286 -13.83 -9.10 5.74
C ALA A 286 -12.50 -8.58 6.30
N HIS A 287 -12.07 -7.36 5.95
CA HIS A 287 -10.85 -6.75 6.48
C HIS A 287 -10.97 -6.24 7.92
N ASP A 288 -12.17 -5.96 8.41
CA ASP A 288 -12.44 -5.59 9.82
C ASP A 288 -12.52 -6.83 10.72
N LEU A 289 -13.23 -7.89 10.29
CA LEU A 289 -13.58 -9.03 11.15
C LEU A 289 -12.66 -10.24 11.01
N LEU A 290 -12.04 -10.47 9.85
CA LEU A 290 -11.23 -11.67 9.60
C LEU A 290 -9.73 -11.40 9.75
N PRO A 291 -8.92 -12.41 10.12
CA PRO A 291 -7.46 -12.29 10.22
C PRO A 291 -6.78 -12.29 8.84
N ILE A 292 -7.18 -11.39 7.94
CA ILE A 292 -6.54 -11.17 6.64
C ILE A 292 -5.18 -10.51 6.87
N LYS A 293 -4.11 -11.15 6.38
CA LYS A 293 -2.76 -10.56 6.39
C LYS A 293 -2.67 -9.62 5.20
N ASP A 294 -2.51 -8.32 5.46
CA ASP A 294 -2.29 -7.33 4.41
C ASP A 294 -0.84 -6.81 4.44
N GLY A 295 -0.05 -7.20 3.45
CA GLY A 295 1.36 -6.83 3.33
C GLY A 295 1.77 -6.68 1.87
N ASP A 296 2.88 -7.32 1.46
CA ASP A 296 3.25 -7.33 0.03
C ASP A 296 2.28 -8.13 -0.85
N LYS A 297 1.53 -9.03 -0.22
CA LYS A 297 0.36 -9.76 -0.74
C LYS A 297 -0.73 -9.71 0.31
N THR A 298 -1.98 -9.87 -0.12
CA THR A 298 -3.13 -9.93 0.78
C THR A 298 -3.61 -11.37 0.85
N THR A 299 -3.41 -12.03 1.98
CA THR A 299 -3.74 -13.46 2.12
C THR A 299 -4.74 -13.72 3.23
N PHE A 300 -5.65 -14.66 2.96
CA PHE A 300 -6.54 -15.24 3.95
C PHE A 300 -6.14 -16.70 4.18
N HIS A 301 -5.98 -17.09 5.44
CA HIS A 301 -5.59 -18.44 5.83
C HIS A 301 -6.82 -19.34 5.93
N MET A 302 -6.86 -20.42 5.16
CA MET A 302 -8.00 -21.34 5.12
C MET A 302 -7.57 -22.78 5.39
N LYS A 303 -8.44 -23.53 6.08
CA LYS A 303 -8.32 -24.99 6.23
C LYS A 303 -9.30 -25.69 5.29
N PHE A 304 -8.78 -26.50 4.38
CA PHE A 304 -9.54 -27.40 3.54
C PHE A 304 -9.72 -28.76 4.21
N ASN A 305 -10.83 -29.44 3.91
CA ASN A 305 -11.15 -30.80 4.37
C ASN A 305 -11.00 -31.03 5.89
N GLU A 306 -11.35 -30.03 6.70
CA GLU A 306 -11.23 -30.06 8.16
C GLU A 306 -11.97 -31.28 8.76
N GLY A 307 -11.28 -32.03 9.62
CA GLY A 307 -11.80 -33.27 10.22
C GLY A 307 -11.53 -34.56 9.41
N THR A 308 -10.88 -34.46 8.24
CA THR A 308 -10.44 -35.62 7.44
C THR A 308 -8.91 -35.86 7.58
N PRO A 309 -8.39 -37.03 7.15
CA PRO A 309 -6.94 -37.25 7.03
C PRO A 309 -6.24 -36.38 5.97
N GLU A 310 -7.02 -35.70 5.12
CA GLU A 310 -6.59 -34.91 3.96
C GLU A 310 -6.75 -33.40 4.24
N ALA A 311 -6.72 -33.01 5.52
CA ALA A 311 -6.81 -31.62 5.94
C ALA A 311 -5.57 -30.84 5.49
N GLU A 312 -5.78 -29.76 4.73
CA GLU A 312 -4.72 -28.92 4.17
C GLU A 312 -4.91 -27.47 4.62
N GLU A 313 -3.86 -26.84 5.14
CA GLU A 313 -3.85 -25.42 5.50
C GLU A 313 -3.19 -24.62 4.36
N LYS A 314 -3.90 -23.63 3.81
CA LYS A 314 -3.47 -22.87 2.63
C LYS A 314 -3.74 -21.38 2.82
N ASP A 315 -2.71 -20.56 2.64
CA ASP A 315 -2.85 -19.10 2.52
C ASP A 315 -3.25 -18.77 1.08
N ILE A 316 -4.47 -18.23 0.88
CA ILE A 316 -5.01 -17.91 -0.45
C ILE A 316 -4.95 -16.40 -0.67
N GLU A 317 -4.50 -15.96 -1.85
CA GLU A 317 -4.27 -14.56 -2.20
C GLU A 317 -5.54 -13.88 -2.76
N LEU A 318 -5.97 -12.79 -2.11
CA LEU A 318 -7.08 -11.95 -2.57
C LEU A 318 -6.58 -10.95 -3.62
N THR A 319 -7.00 -11.11 -4.88
CA THR A 319 -6.47 -10.31 -6.01
C THR A 319 -7.56 -9.88 -6.99
N ASP A 320 -7.30 -8.83 -7.79
CA ASP A 320 -8.15 -8.39 -8.91
C ASP A 320 -8.25 -9.46 -10.05
N LYS A 321 -7.53 -10.58 -9.96
CA LYS A 321 -7.64 -11.72 -10.88
C LYS A 321 -8.83 -12.62 -10.52
N ASP A 322 -9.26 -12.62 -9.26
CA ASP A 322 -10.46 -13.34 -8.82
C ASP A 322 -11.73 -12.55 -9.19
N LYS A 323 -12.51 -13.10 -10.12
CA LYS A 323 -13.76 -12.48 -10.59
C LYS A 323 -14.86 -12.50 -9.52
N VAL A 324 -14.92 -13.53 -8.69
CA VAL A 324 -15.91 -13.65 -7.60
C VAL A 324 -15.62 -12.59 -6.54
N TRP A 325 -14.34 -12.32 -6.24
CA TRP A 325 -13.94 -11.19 -5.40
C TRP A 325 -14.35 -9.85 -6.01
N VAL A 326 -13.90 -9.54 -7.23
CA VAL A 326 -14.14 -8.24 -7.89
C VAL A 326 -15.62 -7.94 -8.08
N GLU A 327 -16.44 -8.94 -8.43
CA GLU A 327 -17.89 -8.76 -8.59
C GLU A 327 -18.64 -8.51 -7.27
N ASN A 328 -18.09 -8.89 -6.12
CA ASN A 328 -18.82 -8.89 -4.84
C ASN A 328 -18.24 -7.97 -3.76
N ARG A 329 -16.95 -7.60 -3.84
CA ARG A 329 -16.23 -6.85 -2.79
C ARG A 329 -16.94 -5.59 -2.29
N HIS A 330 -17.64 -4.89 -3.18
CA HIS A 330 -18.34 -3.63 -2.89
C HIS A 330 -19.84 -3.81 -2.61
N LYS A 331 -20.39 -5.03 -2.66
CA LYS A 331 -21.79 -5.30 -2.34
C LYS A 331 -21.98 -5.48 -0.84
N HIS A 332 -23.19 -5.22 -0.36
CA HIS A 332 -23.58 -5.51 1.01
C HIS A 332 -23.53 -7.02 1.28
N MET A 333 -23.14 -7.43 2.49
CA MET A 333 -22.90 -8.85 2.83
C MET A 333 -24.14 -9.72 2.58
N LYS A 334 -25.34 -9.21 2.87
CA LYS A 334 -26.63 -9.86 2.56
C LYS A 334 -26.72 -10.25 1.08
N ASP A 335 -26.50 -9.28 0.19
CA ASP A 335 -26.62 -9.48 -1.27
C ASP A 335 -25.47 -10.34 -1.81
N THR A 336 -24.29 -10.27 -1.17
CA THR A 336 -23.14 -11.12 -1.48
C THR A 336 -23.43 -12.59 -1.17
N ILE A 337 -24.00 -12.91 0.01
CA ILE A 337 -24.39 -14.28 0.37
C ILE A 337 -25.45 -14.80 -0.61
N ASP A 338 -26.49 -14.02 -0.88
CA ASP A 338 -27.55 -14.39 -1.83
C ASP A 338 -27.00 -14.62 -3.25
N LYS A 339 -26.06 -13.78 -3.72
CA LYS A 339 -25.42 -13.98 -5.03
C LYS A 339 -24.49 -15.19 -5.05
N LEU A 340 -23.63 -15.39 -4.04
CA LEU A 340 -22.71 -16.53 -4.00
C LEU A 340 -23.47 -17.87 -4.03
N MET A 341 -24.53 -17.99 -3.23
CA MET A 341 -25.39 -19.19 -3.22
C MET A 341 -26.17 -19.34 -4.53
N GLY A 342 -26.69 -18.24 -5.08
CA GLY A 342 -27.44 -18.25 -6.34
C GLY A 342 -26.59 -18.59 -7.56
N ASP A 343 -25.35 -18.10 -7.63
CA ASP A 343 -24.41 -18.41 -8.72
C ASP A 343 -23.87 -19.83 -8.59
N PHE A 344 -23.65 -20.32 -7.36
CA PHE A 344 -23.29 -21.73 -7.13
C PHE A 344 -24.41 -22.70 -7.55
N GLN A 345 -25.68 -22.40 -7.23
CA GLN A 345 -26.80 -23.24 -7.69
C GLN A 345 -26.90 -23.25 -9.23
N LYS A 346 -26.72 -22.11 -9.91
CA LYS A 346 -26.65 -22.07 -11.39
C LYS A 346 -25.51 -22.93 -11.94
N PHE A 347 -24.37 -22.97 -11.26
CA PHE A 347 -23.25 -23.84 -11.64
C PHE A 347 -23.62 -25.32 -11.52
N LEU A 348 -24.32 -25.73 -10.47
CA LEU A 348 -24.85 -27.11 -10.35
C LEU A 348 -25.87 -27.42 -11.45
N ASP A 349 -26.82 -26.52 -11.72
CA ASP A 349 -27.86 -26.70 -12.75
C ASP A 349 -27.25 -26.82 -14.16
N GLN A 350 -26.12 -26.16 -14.42
CA GLN A 350 -25.35 -26.28 -15.67
C GLN A 350 -24.49 -27.54 -15.74
N ASN A 351 -24.26 -28.23 -14.62
CA ASN A 351 -23.40 -29.40 -14.52
C ASN A 351 -24.10 -30.60 -13.82
N PRO A 352 -25.27 -31.09 -14.32
CA PRO A 352 -26.08 -32.10 -13.61
C PRO A 352 -25.40 -33.47 -13.43
N HIS A 353 -24.35 -33.74 -14.20
CA HIS A 353 -23.57 -34.97 -14.10
C HIS A 353 -22.77 -35.10 -12.79
N PHE A 354 -22.71 -34.05 -11.97
CA PHE A 354 -21.95 -34.02 -10.71
C PHE A 354 -22.85 -33.85 -9.46
N THR A 355 -24.15 -33.64 -9.63
CA THR A 355 -25.10 -33.60 -8.51
C THR A 355 -25.52 -35.01 -8.10
N ASN A 356 -25.03 -35.50 -6.96
CA ASN A 356 -25.55 -36.72 -6.34
C ASN A 356 -27.03 -36.52 -5.94
N ALA A 357 -27.93 -37.29 -6.56
CA ALA A 357 -29.38 -37.04 -6.59
C ALA A 357 -30.13 -37.10 -5.23
N ASN A 358 -29.45 -37.34 -4.11
CA ASN A 358 -30.02 -37.51 -2.77
C ASN A 358 -29.41 -36.58 -1.69
N GLY A 359 -28.55 -35.62 -2.07
CA GLY A 359 -27.94 -34.67 -1.13
C GLY A 359 -28.74 -33.38 -0.96
N ASP A 360 -28.81 -32.84 0.25
CA ASP A 360 -29.45 -31.54 0.54
C ASP A 360 -28.51 -30.39 0.10
N THR A 361 -28.62 -29.99 -1.18
CA THR A 361 -27.70 -29.06 -1.86
C THR A 361 -27.67 -27.65 -1.26
N THR A 362 -28.57 -27.34 -0.33
CA THR A 362 -28.61 -26.08 0.42
C THR A 362 -27.64 -26.01 1.60
N SER A 363 -26.93 -27.10 1.92
CA SER A 363 -25.96 -27.12 3.03
C SER A 363 -24.52 -26.94 2.56
N ILE A 364 -23.79 -26.05 3.23
CA ILE A 364 -22.40 -25.68 2.91
C ILE A 364 -21.45 -26.87 2.99
N ASN A 365 -21.70 -27.82 3.90
CA ASN A 365 -20.89 -29.02 4.01
C ASN A 365 -21.15 -29.96 2.83
N ALA A 366 -22.39 -30.13 2.36
CA ALA A 366 -22.67 -30.86 1.12
C ALA A 366 -22.06 -30.17 -0.11
N ILE A 367 -21.92 -28.84 -0.10
CA ILE A 367 -21.18 -28.08 -1.11
C ILE A 367 -19.70 -28.48 -1.08
N LYS A 368 -19.03 -28.38 0.09
CA LYS A 368 -17.62 -28.78 0.27
C LYS A 368 -17.37 -30.26 -0.12
N ASP A 369 -18.25 -31.17 0.29
CA ASP A 369 -18.15 -32.60 0.00
C ASP A 369 -18.36 -32.92 -1.49
N MET A 370 -19.37 -32.31 -2.14
CA MET A 370 -19.63 -32.50 -3.58
C MET A 370 -18.49 -31.96 -4.44
N MET A 371 -17.83 -30.87 -3.99
CA MET A 371 -16.68 -30.28 -4.66
C MET A 371 -15.43 -31.18 -4.62
N ALA A 372 -15.37 -32.25 -3.82
CA ALA A 372 -14.25 -33.20 -3.83
C ALA A 372 -14.10 -33.95 -5.18
N GLY A 373 -15.19 -34.13 -5.93
CA GLY A 373 -15.21 -34.93 -7.17
C GLY A 373 -14.82 -34.22 -8.48
N LEU A 374 -14.37 -32.95 -8.43
CA LEU A 374 -14.29 -32.06 -9.62
C LEU A 374 -12.87 -31.57 -9.97
N PRO A 375 -12.00 -32.40 -10.58
CA PRO A 375 -10.63 -32.00 -10.94
C PRO A 375 -10.52 -31.03 -12.13
N GLN A 376 -11.57 -30.89 -12.95
CA GLN A 376 -11.57 -29.97 -14.12
C GLN A 376 -11.95 -28.52 -13.76
N PHE A 377 -12.44 -28.27 -12.54
CA PHE A 377 -12.91 -26.95 -12.09
C PHE A 377 -12.22 -26.48 -10.81
N THR A 378 -11.03 -27.00 -10.50
CA THR A 378 -10.32 -26.77 -9.22
C THR A 378 -10.13 -25.28 -8.88
N GLU A 379 -9.74 -24.43 -9.84
CA GLU A 379 -9.55 -22.99 -9.60
C GLU A 379 -10.87 -22.29 -9.23
N MET A 380 -11.96 -22.58 -9.97
CA MET A 380 -13.29 -22.06 -9.66
C MET A 380 -13.82 -22.58 -8.32
N LYS A 381 -13.57 -23.87 -8.02
CA LYS A 381 -13.88 -24.50 -6.73
C LYS A 381 -13.17 -23.77 -5.59
N GLU A 382 -11.88 -23.49 -5.71
CA GLU A 382 -11.10 -22.82 -4.67
C GLU A 382 -11.62 -21.40 -4.41
N SER A 383 -11.87 -20.61 -5.47
CA SER A 383 -12.45 -19.26 -5.38
C SER A 383 -13.84 -19.24 -4.71
N TYR A 384 -14.78 -20.09 -5.14
CA TYR A 384 -16.09 -20.14 -4.48
C TYR A 384 -16.00 -20.63 -3.03
N SER A 385 -15.15 -21.63 -2.74
CA SER A 385 -14.93 -22.12 -1.36
C SER A 385 -14.34 -21.04 -0.45
N LEU A 386 -13.40 -20.25 -0.97
CA LEU A 386 -12.80 -19.11 -0.30
C LEU A 386 -13.89 -18.11 0.12
N HIS A 387 -14.65 -17.59 -0.85
CA HIS A 387 -15.62 -16.52 -0.59
C HIS A 387 -16.80 -16.97 0.26
N ILE A 388 -17.28 -18.20 0.06
CA ILE A 388 -18.36 -18.81 0.86
C ILE A 388 -17.93 -18.96 2.34
N THR A 389 -16.70 -19.41 2.60
CA THR A 389 -16.19 -19.58 3.97
C THR A 389 -15.92 -18.22 4.63
N MET A 390 -15.28 -17.27 3.93
CA MET A 390 -15.08 -15.91 4.45
C MET A 390 -16.41 -15.22 4.83
N ALA A 391 -17.44 -15.34 4.00
CA ALA A 391 -18.75 -14.76 4.27
C ALA A 391 -19.42 -15.39 5.51
N GLN A 392 -19.23 -16.69 5.73
CA GLN A 392 -19.73 -17.38 6.93
C GLN A 392 -18.98 -16.96 8.19
N GLU A 393 -17.66 -16.89 8.16
CA GLU A 393 -16.87 -16.44 9.31
C GLU A 393 -17.25 -15.01 9.70
N CYS A 394 -17.40 -14.09 8.73
CA CYS A 394 -17.92 -12.75 8.97
C CYS A 394 -19.31 -12.77 9.62
N MET A 395 -20.22 -13.63 9.13
CA MET A 395 -21.59 -13.72 9.64
C MET A 395 -21.65 -14.33 11.06
N ASN A 396 -20.79 -15.31 11.34
CA ASN A 396 -20.65 -15.93 12.66
C ASN A 396 -20.15 -14.90 13.69
N ILE A 397 -19.11 -14.14 13.34
CA ILE A 397 -18.57 -13.05 14.18
C ILE A 397 -19.64 -11.98 14.40
N PHE A 398 -20.33 -11.55 13.34
CA PHE A 398 -21.41 -10.57 13.41
C PHE A 398 -22.53 -10.96 14.40
N GLN A 399 -22.95 -12.23 14.38
CA GLN A 399 -23.98 -12.73 15.30
C GLN A 399 -23.44 -12.86 16.72
N HIS A 400 -22.24 -13.41 16.88
CA HIS A 400 -21.63 -13.63 18.20
C HIS A 400 -21.32 -12.31 18.93
N GLN A 401 -20.84 -11.30 18.21
CA GLN A 401 -20.48 -9.98 18.77
C GLN A 401 -21.62 -8.96 18.76
N LYS A 402 -22.84 -9.37 18.38
CA LYS A 402 -24.04 -8.50 18.28
C LYS A 402 -23.80 -7.22 17.45
N LEU A 403 -23.05 -7.33 16.35
CA LEU A 403 -22.67 -6.17 15.53
C LEU A 403 -23.90 -5.43 14.95
N ALA A 404 -25.06 -6.09 14.85
CA ALA A 404 -26.31 -5.45 14.49
C ALA A 404 -26.72 -4.34 15.48
N ASP A 405 -26.82 -4.67 16.77
CA ASP A 405 -27.22 -3.71 17.83
C ASP A 405 -26.20 -2.57 17.94
N MET A 406 -24.91 -2.91 17.82
CA MET A 406 -23.83 -1.94 17.84
C MET A 406 -23.86 -0.99 16.62
N SER A 407 -24.11 -1.51 15.42
CA SER A 407 -24.19 -0.66 14.22
C SER A 407 -25.29 0.39 14.32
N THR A 408 -26.45 0.07 14.92
CA THR A 408 -27.55 1.02 15.07
C THR A 408 -27.13 2.26 15.86
N ILE A 409 -26.29 2.10 16.89
CA ILE A 409 -25.74 3.23 17.65
C ILE A 409 -24.58 3.91 16.93
N GLU A 410 -23.69 3.16 16.27
CA GLU A 410 -22.58 3.72 15.48
C GLU A 410 -23.08 4.60 14.33
N GLN A 411 -24.04 4.11 13.55
CA GLN A 411 -24.69 4.83 12.46
C GLN A 411 -25.36 6.11 12.98
N SER A 412 -25.95 6.06 14.19
CA SER A 412 -26.57 7.22 14.83
C SER A 412 -25.55 8.25 15.35
N MET A 413 -24.37 7.80 15.80
CA MET A 413 -23.27 8.69 16.22
C MET A 413 -22.53 9.31 15.03
N ALA A 414 -22.29 8.54 13.96
CA ALA A 414 -21.56 8.99 12.78
C ALA A 414 -22.38 9.94 11.89
N THR A 415 -23.69 9.71 11.73
CA THR A 415 -24.59 10.64 11.00
C THR A 415 -25.14 11.76 11.88
N GLY A 416 -25.14 11.58 13.21
CA GLY A 416 -25.84 12.43 14.18
C GLY A 416 -27.37 12.27 14.18
N LEU A 417 -27.90 11.31 13.39
CA LEU A 417 -29.33 11.11 13.15
C LEU A 417 -29.78 9.68 13.47
N ASP A 418 -30.99 9.52 14.00
CA ASP A 418 -31.68 8.24 14.08
C ASP A 418 -32.28 7.82 12.72
N GLU A 419 -32.91 6.63 12.70
CA GLU A 419 -33.53 6.02 11.52
C GLU A 419 -34.63 6.90 10.88
N ASP A 420 -35.30 7.74 11.68
CA ASP A 420 -36.33 8.70 11.26
C ASP A 420 -35.73 10.01 10.66
N ASN A 421 -34.41 10.08 10.45
CA ASN A 421 -33.66 11.31 10.14
C ASN A 421 -33.83 12.43 11.20
N ARG A 422 -34.07 12.07 12.47
CA ARG A 422 -34.17 13.02 13.60
C ARG A 422 -32.90 12.98 14.43
N LYS A 423 -32.68 14.01 15.26
CA LYS A 423 -31.51 14.07 16.14
C LYS A 423 -31.53 12.92 17.15
N ALA A 424 -30.51 12.05 17.10
CA ALA A 424 -30.41 10.86 17.93
C ALA A 424 -30.49 11.18 19.45
N LYS A 425 -31.34 10.43 20.16
CA LYS A 425 -31.61 10.57 21.61
C LYS A 425 -31.06 9.38 22.38
N ASN A 426 -30.87 9.55 23.69
CA ASN A 426 -30.45 8.51 24.64
C ASN A 426 -29.15 7.75 24.25
N VAL A 427 -28.30 8.39 23.43
CA VAL A 427 -27.09 7.78 22.86
C VAL A 427 -26.16 7.23 23.95
N LEU A 428 -25.98 7.97 25.05
CA LEU A 428 -25.15 7.53 26.17
C LEU A 428 -25.69 6.26 26.83
N ASP A 429 -27.02 6.15 27.02
CA ASP A 429 -27.63 4.99 27.67
C ASP A 429 -27.46 3.73 26.82
N SER A 430 -27.57 3.86 25.49
CA SER A 430 -27.32 2.77 24.54
C SER A 430 -25.84 2.36 24.52
N VAL A 431 -24.92 3.32 24.52
CA VAL A 431 -23.47 3.04 24.59
C VAL A 431 -23.13 2.31 25.89
N VAL A 432 -23.56 2.82 27.06
CA VAL A 432 -23.25 2.21 28.37
C VAL A 432 -23.76 0.77 28.47
N ARG A 433 -24.93 0.46 27.88
CA ARG A 433 -25.45 -0.92 27.81
C ARG A 433 -24.59 -1.84 26.96
N LEU A 434 -24.09 -1.37 25.81
CA LEU A 434 -23.22 -2.17 24.93
C LEU A 434 -21.81 -2.35 25.52
N LEU A 435 -21.32 -1.38 26.29
CA LEU A 435 -20.05 -1.49 27.02
C LEU A 435 -20.09 -2.52 28.16
N ASP A 436 -21.27 -2.83 28.69
CA ASP A 436 -21.54 -3.83 29.73
C ASP A 436 -21.80 -5.24 29.14
N ASP A 437 -21.90 -5.38 27.81
CA ASP A 437 -22.26 -6.63 27.15
C ASP A 437 -21.01 -7.49 26.85
N ASP A 438 -20.92 -8.67 27.48
CA ASP A 438 -19.82 -9.62 27.31
C ASP A 438 -19.65 -10.14 25.87
N ALA A 439 -20.66 -9.97 25.00
CA ALA A 439 -20.53 -10.28 23.58
C ALA A 439 -19.62 -9.29 22.83
N VAL A 440 -19.53 -8.04 23.27
CA VAL A 440 -18.82 -6.95 22.58
C VAL A 440 -17.35 -6.97 22.96
N SER A 441 -16.45 -7.04 21.96
CA SER A 441 -15.01 -7.15 22.19
C SER A 441 -14.42 -5.88 22.82
N GLN A 442 -13.27 -6.00 23.51
CA GLN A 442 -12.56 -4.84 24.08
C GLN A 442 -12.19 -3.80 23.00
N SER A 443 -11.82 -4.25 21.79
CA SER A 443 -11.54 -3.37 20.66
C SER A 443 -12.76 -2.55 20.27
N ASP A 444 -13.93 -3.18 20.23
CA ASP A 444 -15.18 -2.51 19.81
C ASP A 444 -15.77 -1.63 20.92
N ARG A 445 -15.58 -2.01 22.19
CA ARG A 445 -15.84 -1.11 23.34
C ARG A 445 -15.02 0.18 23.23
N LEU A 446 -13.73 0.08 22.85
CA LEU A 446 -12.89 1.27 22.63
C LEU A 446 -13.33 2.08 21.40
N ARG A 447 -13.67 1.43 20.28
CA ARG A 447 -14.27 2.09 19.08
C ARG A 447 -15.52 2.88 19.45
N LEU A 448 -16.45 2.28 20.18
CA LEU A 448 -17.69 2.91 20.64
C LEU A 448 -17.44 4.12 21.52
N ILE A 449 -16.50 4.03 22.48
CA ILE A 449 -16.11 5.17 23.31
C ILE A 449 -15.54 6.30 22.45
N ILE A 450 -14.62 6.00 21.52
CA ILE A 450 -14.04 7.01 20.63
C ILE A 450 -15.14 7.68 19.77
N MET A 451 -16.00 6.91 19.12
CA MET A 451 -17.11 7.46 18.30
C MET A 451 -18.07 8.31 19.14
N TYR A 452 -18.38 7.89 20.36
CA TYR A 452 -19.20 8.68 21.29
C TYR A 452 -18.53 10.03 21.63
N LEU A 453 -17.23 10.04 21.92
CA LEU A 453 -16.48 11.26 22.23
C LEU A 453 -16.45 12.22 21.04
N LEU A 454 -16.21 11.72 19.83
CA LEU A 454 -16.25 12.51 18.59
C LEU A 454 -17.66 13.09 18.33
N TYR A 455 -18.71 12.27 18.44
CA TYR A 455 -20.11 12.72 18.29
C TYR A 455 -20.49 13.82 19.31
N ARG A 456 -20.02 13.70 20.55
CA ARG A 456 -20.25 14.69 21.61
C ARG A 456 -19.45 15.98 21.42
N ASP A 457 -18.46 16.03 20.53
CA ASP A 457 -17.42 17.08 20.46
C ASP A 457 -16.68 17.19 21.81
N GLY A 458 -16.29 16.04 22.36
CA GLY A 458 -15.56 15.88 23.62
C GLY A 458 -16.41 15.88 24.89
N VAL A 459 -15.84 15.31 25.96
CA VAL A 459 -16.40 15.28 27.33
C VAL A 459 -15.32 15.60 28.37
N ILE A 460 -15.66 15.66 29.66
CA ILE A 460 -14.66 15.86 30.72
C ILE A 460 -13.82 14.60 30.93
N LEU A 461 -12.52 14.77 31.19
CA LEU A 461 -11.56 13.66 31.33
C LEU A 461 -11.96 12.61 32.37
N GLU A 462 -12.63 13.04 33.45
CA GLU A 462 -13.12 12.16 34.50
C GLU A 462 -14.23 11.20 34.01
N ASP A 463 -15.09 11.63 33.09
CA ASP A 463 -16.11 10.77 32.48
C ASP A 463 -15.49 9.79 31.47
N ILE A 464 -14.39 10.17 30.80
CA ILE A 464 -13.62 9.24 29.95
C ILE A 464 -13.06 8.08 30.80
N LYS A 465 -12.44 8.40 31.95
CA LYS A 465 -11.92 7.37 32.88
C LYS A 465 -13.01 6.44 33.39
N ARG A 466 -14.20 6.98 33.69
CA ARG A 466 -15.39 6.19 34.10
C ARG A 466 -15.88 5.28 32.98
N LEU A 467 -15.95 5.76 31.73
CA LEU A 467 -16.33 4.95 30.58
C LEU A 467 -15.32 3.81 30.33
N LEU A 468 -14.01 4.08 30.41
CA LEU A 468 -12.98 3.05 30.31
C LEU A 468 -13.08 2.02 31.43
N ALA A 469 -13.30 2.46 32.68
CA ALA A 469 -13.46 1.57 33.82
C ALA A 469 -14.72 0.70 33.72
N HIS A 470 -15.86 1.28 33.29
CA HIS A 470 -17.11 0.56 33.06
C HIS A 470 -16.96 -0.49 31.94
N ALA A 471 -16.30 -0.13 30.84
CA ALA A 471 -16.01 -1.04 29.73
C ALA A 471 -14.97 -2.15 30.06
N SER A 472 -14.38 -2.11 31.26
CA SER A 472 -13.26 -2.96 31.70
C SER A 472 -12.00 -2.84 30.82
N LEU A 473 -11.73 -1.63 30.31
CA LEU A 473 -10.59 -1.33 29.46
C LEU A 473 -9.37 -0.82 30.26
N PRO A 474 -8.14 -1.07 29.78
CA PRO A 474 -6.93 -0.44 30.32
C PRO A 474 -7.04 1.09 30.37
N GLN A 475 -6.66 1.69 31.50
CA GLN A 475 -6.64 3.16 31.62
C GLN A 475 -5.59 3.82 30.70
N GLN A 476 -4.64 3.04 30.16
CA GLN A 476 -3.69 3.47 29.13
C GLN A 476 -4.37 3.79 27.79
N ASP A 477 -5.54 3.22 27.50
CA ASP A 477 -6.31 3.52 26.29
C ASP A 477 -6.81 4.98 26.28
N GLY A 478 -6.81 5.65 27.44
CA GLY A 478 -7.01 7.10 27.55
C GLY A 478 -5.96 7.92 26.79
N GLU A 479 -4.75 7.40 26.59
CA GLU A 479 -3.73 8.04 25.75
C GLU A 479 -4.13 8.00 24.27
N ILE A 480 -4.62 6.86 23.78
CA ILE A 480 -5.16 6.70 22.40
C ILE A 480 -6.29 7.71 22.16
N ILE A 481 -7.22 7.81 23.13
CA ILE A 481 -8.31 8.80 23.09
C ILE A 481 -7.78 10.24 23.04
N SER A 482 -6.70 10.55 23.75
CA SER A 482 -6.09 11.89 23.74
C SER A 482 -5.35 12.18 22.42
N ASN A 483 -4.72 11.18 21.81
CA ASN A 483 -3.94 11.30 20.58
C ASN A 483 -4.79 11.67 19.36
N LEU A 484 -6.11 11.41 19.39
CA LEU A 484 -7.04 11.88 18.36
C LEU A 484 -7.03 13.41 18.18
N ALA A 485 -6.65 14.17 19.21
CA ALA A 485 -6.49 15.62 19.10
C ALA A 485 -5.42 16.02 18.06
N GLN A 486 -4.40 15.18 17.85
CA GLN A 486 -3.34 15.39 16.84
C GLN A 486 -3.88 15.28 15.40
N LEU A 487 -5.03 14.62 15.21
CA LEU A 487 -5.76 14.48 13.95
C LEU A 487 -6.94 15.48 13.84
N GLY A 488 -7.09 16.39 14.81
CA GLY A 488 -8.23 17.30 14.90
C GLY A 488 -9.47 16.74 15.59
N GLY A 489 -9.42 15.49 16.06
CA GLY A 489 -10.50 14.84 16.79
C GLY A 489 -10.60 15.35 18.22
N ARG A 490 -11.62 16.15 18.51
CA ARG A 490 -11.83 16.68 19.86
C ARG A 490 -12.48 15.63 20.78
N THR A 491 -11.69 15.06 21.68
CA THR A 491 -12.17 14.05 22.66
C THR A 491 -12.37 14.61 24.07
N THR A 492 -11.72 15.71 24.42
CA THR A 492 -11.80 16.35 25.75
C THR A 492 -12.42 17.76 25.73
N ARG A 493 -12.93 18.19 26.89
CA ARG A 493 -13.34 19.56 27.20
C ARG A 493 -12.77 19.99 28.54
N ASP A 494 -12.37 21.25 28.64
CA ASP A 494 -11.72 21.79 29.84
C ASP A 494 -12.73 22.10 30.97
N GLY A 495 -14.02 22.21 30.65
CA GLY A 495 -15.07 22.29 31.65
C GLY A 495 -16.49 22.24 31.11
N LEU A 496 -17.45 22.00 32.01
CA LEU A 496 -18.89 21.88 31.70
C LEU A 496 -19.53 23.16 31.13
N LYS A 497 -18.87 24.31 31.28
CA LYS A 497 -19.35 25.62 30.78
C LYS A 497 -18.80 25.98 29.41
N GLU A 498 -17.92 25.18 28.85
CA GLU A 498 -17.36 25.46 27.54
C GLU A 498 -18.42 25.19 26.45
N PRO A 499 -18.72 26.17 25.57
CA PRO A 499 -19.72 25.97 24.53
C PRO A 499 -19.30 24.86 23.56
N LYS A 500 -20.26 24.06 23.10
CA LYS A 500 -20.03 23.16 21.96
C LYS A 500 -19.74 24.01 20.74
N ARG A 501 -18.82 23.58 19.89
CA ARG A 501 -18.59 24.24 18.59
C ARG A 501 -19.82 24.07 17.71
N GLU A 502 -20.35 25.19 17.23
CA GLU A 502 -21.47 25.21 16.27
C GLU A 502 -20.95 25.21 14.82
N ASP A 503 -19.88 24.46 14.57
CA ASP A 503 -19.34 24.30 13.22
C ASP A 503 -20.32 23.44 12.40
N PRO A 504 -20.82 23.94 11.25
CA PRO A 504 -21.70 23.15 10.41
C PRO A 504 -20.93 21.94 9.85
N PRO A 505 -21.58 20.79 9.65
CA PRO A 505 -20.94 19.61 9.06
C PRO A 505 -20.37 19.95 7.69
N LEU A 506 -19.18 19.41 7.37
CA LEU A 506 -18.48 19.68 6.11
C LEU A 506 -19.37 19.37 4.89
N PHE A 507 -20.17 18.30 4.99
CA PHE A 507 -21.19 17.91 4.02
C PHE A 507 -22.52 17.69 4.75
N PRO A 508 -23.51 18.60 4.60
CA PRO A 508 -24.84 18.41 5.18
C PRO A 508 -25.61 17.24 4.55
N ILE A 509 -26.22 16.41 5.39
CA ILE A 509 -27.07 15.28 4.97
C ILE A 509 -28.48 15.79 4.62
N ASP A 510 -29.06 15.33 3.50
CA ASP A 510 -30.47 15.61 3.18
C ASP A 510 -31.40 14.72 4.00
N THR A 511 -32.03 15.30 5.01
CA THR A 511 -32.96 14.62 5.92
C THR A 511 -34.34 14.35 5.31
N LYS A 512 -34.64 14.87 4.11
CA LYS A 512 -35.96 14.73 3.48
C LYS A 512 -36.16 13.38 2.78
N THR A 513 -35.06 12.73 2.39
CA THR A 513 -35.10 11.44 1.70
C THR A 513 -35.31 10.31 2.72
N PRO A 514 -36.42 9.54 2.67
CA PRO A 514 -36.63 8.42 3.57
C PRO A 514 -35.57 7.34 3.37
N ILE A 515 -35.07 6.78 4.47
CA ILE A 515 -34.08 5.70 4.45
C ILE A 515 -34.82 4.36 4.34
N PRO A 516 -34.47 3.47 3.39
CA PRO A 516 -35.01 2.12 3.35
C PRO A 516 -34.65 1.33 4.62
N GLU A 517 -35.58 0.53 5.14
CA GLU A 517 -35.37 -0.31 6.34
C GLU A 517 -34.14 -1.22 6.21
N ASP A 518 -33.92 -1.79 5.02
CA ASP A 518 -32.74 -2.60 4.68
C ASP A 518 -31.39 -1.86 4.87
N ASN A 519 -31.40 -0.52 4.95
CA ASN A 519 -30.20 0.32 5.05
C ASN A 519 -29.97 0.91 6.46
N TYR A 520 -30.81 0.62 7.47
CA TYR A 520 -30.70 1.24 8.81
C TYR A 520 -29.32 1.03 9.47
N MET A 521 -28.68 -0.10 9.18
CA MET A 521 -27.35 -0.50 9.63
C MET A 521 -26.19 0.02 8.75
N SER A 522 -26.47 0.78 7.68
CA SER A 522 -25.47 1.24 6.69
C SER A 522 -25.89 2.58 6.07
N ARG A 523 -26.20 3.56 6.94
CA ARG A 523 -26.66 4.91 6.58
C ARG A 523 -25.51 5.89 6.35
N PHE A 524 -24.38 5.67 7.04
CA PHE A 524 -23.17 6.47 6.96
C PHE A 524 -22.54 6.39 5.57
N SER A 525 -22.03 7.53 5.12
CA SER A 525 -21.35 7.70 3.85
C SER A 525 -20.07 8.50 4.12
N PRO A 526 -18.88 7.98 3.76
CA PRO A 526 -17.62 8.67 4.01
C PRO A 526 -17.57 10.06 3.38
N ALA A 527 -16.89 11.00 4.00
CA ALA A 527 -16.76 12.37 3.49
C ALA A 527 -16.22 12.42 2.05
N VAL A 528 -15.36 11.47 1.65
CA VAL A 528 -14.86 11.30 0.27
C VAL A 528 -16.00 11.18 -0.74
N LYS A 529 -17.08 10.44 -0.42
CA LYS A 529 -18.21 10.27 -1.33
C LYS A 529 -18.91 11.60 -1.60
N HIS A 530 -19.22 12.35 -0.55
CA HIS A 530 -19.85 13.66 -0.67
C HIS A 530 -18.95 14.71 -1.33
N MET A 531 -17.64 14.67 -1.07
CA MET A 531 -16.63 15.46 -1.77
C MET A 531 -16.65 15.19 -3.29
N LEU A 532 -16.60 13.91 -3.69
CA LEU A 532 -16.59 13.50 -5.09
C LEU A 532 -17.92 13.82 -5.81
N GLU A 533 -19.06 13.58 -5.17
CA GLU A 533 -20.38 13.96 -5.72
C GLU A 533 -20.48 15.47 -5.92
N SER A 534 -20.01 16.27 -4.96
CA SER A 534 -20.02 17.73 -5.04
C SER A 534 -19.05 18.24 -6.12
N LEU A 535 -17.88 17.62 -6.26
CA LEU A 535 -16.91 17.92 -7.31
C LEU A 535 -17.51 17.64 -8.70
N CYS A 536 -18.07 16.45 -8.90
CA CYS A 536 -18.65 16.04 -10.18
C CYS A 536 -19.86 16.90 -10.60
N ARG A 537 -20.51 17.57 -9.65
CA ARG A 537 -21.61 18.53 -9.87
C ARG A 537 -21.15 19.99 -9.97
N GLY A 538 -19.85 20.30 -9.84
CA GLY A 538 -19.35 21.68 -9.86
C GLY A 538 -19.70 22.51 -8.62
N ALA A 539 -20.05 21.85 -7.51
CA ALA A 539 -20.58 22.46 -6.28
C ALA A 539 -19.65 22.30 -5.06
N LEU A 540 -18.42 21.80 -5.25
CA LEU A 540 -17.45 21.61 -4.17
C LEU A 540 -16.88 22.96 -3.68
N ASP A 541 -17.15 23.30 -2.42
CA ASP A 541 -16.74 24.55 -1.78
C ASP A 541 -15.25 24.86 -1.97
N GLN A 542 -14.95 26.04 -2.53
CA GLN A 542 -13.59 26.51 -2.77
C GLN A 542 -12.89 27.02 -1.51
N THR A 543 -13.60 27.25 -0.39
CA THR A 543 -12.96 27.65 0.88
C THR A 543 -12.34 26.46 1.60
N SER A 544 -13.08 25.34 1.69
CA SER A 544 -12.60 24.05 2.21
C SER A 544 -11.83 23.22 1.19
N PHE A 545 -12.04 23.39 -0.11
CA PHE A 545 -11.29 22.67 -1.16
C PHE A 545 -10.71 23.64 -2.22
N PRO A 546 -9.80 24.55 -1.81
CA PRO A 546 -9.11 25.48 -2.70
C PRO A 546 -8.31 24.77 -3.79
N TYR A 547 -8.09 25.50 -4.89
CA TYR A 547 -7.05 25.17 -5.87
C TYR A 547 -5.67 25.62 -5.39
N VAL A 548 -4.61 24.88 -5.75
CA VAL A 548 -3.21 25.35 -5.61
C VAL A 548 -2.93 26.48 -6.60
N LYS A 549 -3.39 26.30 -7.84
CA LYS A 549 -3.38 27.32 -8.90
C LYS A 549 -4.83 27.62 -9.29
N PRO A 550 -5.37 28.80 -8.94
CA PRO A 550 -6.74 29.16 -9.30
C PRO A 550 -6.98 29.08 -10.82
N PRO A 551 -8.16 28.62 -11.28
CA PRO A 551 -8.51 28.67 -12.69
C PRO A 551 -8.59 30.11 -13.19
N LEU A 552 -8.35 30.32 -14.49
CA LEU A 552 -8.42 31.64 -15.13
C LEU A 552 -9.84 32.21 -15.14
N ASP A 553 -10.86 31.34 -15.18
CA ASP A 553 -12.27 31.70 -15.00
C ASP A 553 -12.79 31.12 -13.67
N PRO A 554 -13.14 31.96 -12.68
CA PRO A 554 -13.74 31.51 -11.42
C PRO A 554 -15.05 30.74 -11.58
N ASN A 555 -15.78 30.93 -12.69
CA ASN A 555 -17.05 30.26 -12.96
C ASN A 555 -16.90 28.90 -13.69
N GLU A 556 -15.67 28.46 -13.99
CA GLU A 556 -15.42 27.23 -14.74
C GLU A 556 -16.08 26.00 -14.06
N ASP A 557 -15.99 25.89 -12.73
CA ASP A 557 -16.62 24.83 -11.94
C ASP A 557 -18.16 24.80 -12.13
N ALA A 558 -18.81 25.96 -12.19
CA ALA A 558 -20.26 26.06 -12.37
C ALA A 558 -20.71 25.59 -13.76
N MET A 559 -19.86 25.71 -14.79
CA MET A 559 -20.15 25.19 -16.12
C MET A 559 -20.10 23.66 -16.20
N ILE A 560 -19.34 23.00 -15.31
CA ILE A 560 -19.31 21.53 -15.19
C ILE A 560 -20.69 21.02 -14.75
N GLY A 561 -21.31 21.69 -13.77
CA GLY A 561 -22.61 21.30 -13.20
C GLY A 561 -23.80 21.42 -14.16
N GLN A 562 -23.74 22.27 -15.19
CA GLN A 562 -24.85 22.46 -16.13
C GLN A 562 -24.97 21.39 -17.22
N GLY A 563 -23.98 20.50 -17.36
CA GLY A 563 -24.00 19.40 -18.31
C GLY A 563 -23.82 19.85 -19.76
N SER A 564 -22.73 19.41 -20.40
CA SER A 564 -22.51 19.72 -21.81
C SER A 564 -23.55 19.02 -22.71
N LEU A 565 -24.49 19.80 -23.24
CA LEU A 565 -25.48 19.36 -24.24
C LEU A 565 -24.85 18.75 -25.52
N ARG A 566 -23.52 18.86 -25.69
CA ARG A 566 -22.76 18.27 -26.79
C ARG A 566 -22.30 16.83 -26.54
N ALA A 567 -22.36 16.34 -25.30
CA ALA A 567 -21.96 14.96 -24.95
C ALA A 567 -23.08 13.92 -25.14
N ALA A 568 -24.35 14.35 -25.14
CA ALA A 568 -25.51 13.46 -25.26
C ALA A 568 -25.84 13.09 -26.73
N LYS A 569 -24.96 12.33 -27.39
CA LYS A 569 -25.35 11.59 -28.61
C LYS A 569 -26.07 10.29 -28.19
N PRO A 570 -27.24 9.97 -28.78
CA PRO A 570 -27.99 8.78 -28.40
C PRO A 570 -27.22 7.49 -28.76
N SER A 571 -27.21 6.53 -27.82
CA SER A 571 -26.41 5.29 -27.86
C SER A 571 -26.59 4.45 -29.15
N TRP A 572 -27.77 4.53 -29.79
CA TRP A 572 -28.08 3.82 -31.04
C TRP A 572 -27.25 4.27 -32.25
N ALA A 573 -26.60 5.44 -32.22
CA ALA A 573 -25.80 5.95 -33.33
C ALA A 573 -24.34 5.42 -33.37
N GLY A 574 -23.96 4.52 -32.44
CA GLY A 574 -22.56 4.14 -32.18
C GLY A 574 -22.18 2.68 -32.43
N ALA A 575 -23.07 1.84 -32.97
CA ALA A 575 -22.80 0.41 -33.20
C ALA A 575 -21.70 0.20 -34.26
N GLY A 576 -20.44 0.07 -33.81
CA GLY A 576 -19.29 -0.28 -34.66
C GLY A 576 -18.03 0.58 -34.53
N ARG A 577 -18.07 1.69 -33.78
CA ARG A 577 -16.85 2.43 -33.40
C ARG A 577 -16.57 2.27 -31.91
N ARG A 578 -15.31 1.98 -31.55
CA ARG A 578 -14.84 2.20 -30.17
C ARG A 578 -15.10 3.68 -29.85
N VAL A 579 -16.06 3.95 -28.96
CA VAL A 579 -16.26 5.29 -28.42
C VAL A 579 -14.97 5.64 -27.69
N ALA A 580 -14.29 6.70 -28.11
CA ALA A 580 -13.16 7.22 -27.36
C ALA A 580 -13.67 7.57 -25.97
N ASP A 581 -13.22 6.83 -24.96
CA ASP A 581 -13.71 6.98 -23.61
C ASP A 581 -13.29 8.38 -23.10
N ASN A 582 -14.25 9.30 -23.05
CA ASN A 582 -14.01 10.72 -22.81
C ASN A 582 -14.25 11.12 -21.36
N ARG A 583 -14.22 10.14 -20.44
CA ARG A 583 -14.34 10.37 -19.00
C ARG A 583 -13.18 11.24 -18.51
N GLN A 584 -13.53 12.32 -17.82
CA GLN A 584 -12.57 13.07 -17.02
C GLN A 584 -12.05 12.17 -15.90
N ARG A 585 -10.74 12.22 -15.65
CA ARG A 585 -10.10 11.48 -14.57
C ARG A 585 -10.08 12.32 -13.29
N ILE A 586 -10.33 11.68 -12.15
CA ILE A 586 -10.25 12.30 -10.83
C ILE A 586 -9.33 11.43 -9.98
N ILE A 587 -8.32 12.03 -9.36
CA ILE A 587 -7.40 11.35 -8.45
C ILE A 587 -7.66 11.91 -7.06
N VAL A 588 -7.87 11.05 -6.07
CA VAL A 588 -7.92 11.44 -4.66
C VAL A 588 -6.68 10.88 -3.99
N PHE A 589 -5.81 11.73 -3.46
CA PHE A 589 -4.72 11.28 -2.59
C PHE A 589 -5.08 11.49 -1.12
N MET A 590 -4.94 10.43 -0.33
CA MET A 590 -5.31 10.41 1.07
C MET A 590 -4.09 10.17 1.98
N ALA A 591 -3.63 11.26 2.60
CA ALA A 591 -2.49 11.26 3.50
C ALA A 591 -2.82 10.61 4.85
N GLY A 592 -1.98 9.66 5.28
CA GLY A 592 -2.21 8.91 6.52
C GLY A 592 -3.21 7.75 6.40
N GLY A 593 -3.37 7.18 5.20
CA GLY A 593 -4.11 5.93 4.99
C GLY A 593 -5.60 6.09 4.66
N ALA A 594 -6.16 5.18 3.86
CA ALA A 594 -7.56 5.19 3.42
C ALA A 594 -8.32 3.93 3.84
N THR A 595 -9.63 4.03 4.06
CA THR A 595 -10.47 2.86 4.35
C THR A 595 -11.00 2.20 3.07
N PHE A 596 -11.47 0.95 3.19
CA PHE A 596 -12.17 0.27 2.09
C PHE A 596 -13.50 0.95 1.73
N SER A 597 -14.15 1.64 2.68
CA SER A 597 -15.30 2.54 2.49
C SER A 597 -15.00 3.65 1.49
N GLU A 598 -13.86 4.32 1.69
CA GLU A 598 -13.41 5.46 0.89
C GLU A 598 -12.95 5.01 -0.50
N SER A 599 -12.33 3.83 -0.61
CA SER A 599 -12.06 3.18 -1.90
C SER A 599 -13.38 2.87 -2.65
N ARG A 600 -14.35 2.22 -1.98
CA ARG A 600 -15.67 1.89 -2.56
C ARG A 600 -16.38 3.13 -3.10
N ALA A 601 -16.31 4.26 -2.38
CA ALA A 601 -16.91 5.53 -2.80
C ALA A 601 -16.38 6.00 -4.17
N CYS A 602 -15.10 5.78 -4.50
CA CYS A 602 -14.55 6.11 -5.81
C CYS A 602 -15.18 5.28 -6.93
N TYR A 603 -15.38 3.97 -6.72
CA TYR A 603 -16.08 3.10 -7.67
C TYR A 603 -17.55 3.49 -7.87
N GLU A 604 -18.27 3.72 -6.77
CA GLU A 604 -19.68 4.12 -6.81
C GLU A 604 -19.89 5.44 -7.57
N VAL A 605 -19.19 6.49 -7.15
CA VAL A 605 -19.35 7.83 -7.75
C VAL A 605 -18.80 7.86 -9.18
N GLY A 606 -17.72 7.12 -9.47
CA GLY A 606 -17.17 7.02 -10.83
C GLY A 606 -18.15 6.37 -11.80
N SER A 607 -18.80 5.29 -11.38
CA SER A 607 -19.86 4.61 -12.14
C SER A 607 -21.08 5.51 -12.36
N VAL A 608 -21.62 6.11 -11.28
CA VAL A 608 -22.83 6.94 -11.31
C VAL A 608 -22.63 8.25 -12.08
N MET A 609 -21.50 8.94 -11.89
CA MET A 609 -21.22 10.24 -12.51
C MET A 609 -20.52 10.12 -13.87
N ASN A 610 -20.24 8.90 -14.34
CA ASN A 610 -19.46 8.60 -15.53
C ASN A 610 -18.12 9.37 -15.53
N ARG A 611 -17.26 9.00 -14.57
CA ARG A 611 -15.91 9.52 -14.32
C ARG A 611 -14.96 8.38 -13.97
N ASP A 612 -13.69 8.51 -14.33
CA ASP A 612 -12.67 7.56 -13.91
C ASP A 612 -12.02 8.09 -12.63
N ILE A 613 -12.47 7.61 -11.48
CA ILE A 613 -12.03 8.08 -10.15
C ILE A 613 -11.07 7.07 -9.54
N PHE A 614 -9.86 7.50 -9.19
CA PHE A 614 -8.80 6.69 -8.59
C PHE A 614 -8.53 7.15 -7.16
N MET A 615 -8.58 6.24 -6.20
CA MET A 615 -8.05 6.46 -4.84
C MET A 615 -6.56 6.13 -4.83
N ALA A 616 -5.76 7.01 -4.24
CA ALA A 616 -4.34 6.81 -3.95
C ALA A 616 -4.10 7.10 -2.46
N THR A 617 -3.31 6.27 -1.78
CA THR A 617 -3.05 6.44 -0.35
C THR A 617 -1.69 5.90 0.06
N SER A 618 -1.20 6.27 1.24
CA SER A 618 0.03 5.68 1.77
C SER A 618 -0.13 4.19 2.08
N HIS A 619 -1.26 3.79 2.66
CA HIS A 619 -1.61 2.39 2.98
C HIS A 619 -3.13 2.25 3.23
N MET A 620 -3.64 1.02 3.31
CA MET A 620 -5.03 0.77 3.69
C MET A 620 -5.18 0.69 5.21
N LEU A 621 -6.27 1.24 5.73
CA LEU A 621 -6.64 1.21 7.15
C LEU A 621 -7.73 0.18 7.40
N THR A 622 -7.50 -0.69 8.39
CA THR A 622 -8.56 -1.35 9.15
C THR A 622 -8.79 -0.57 10.46
N PRO A 623 -9.94 -0.71 11.13
CA PRO A 623 -10.21 -0.02 12.39
C PRO A 623 -9.19 -0.34 13.49
N GLN A 624 -8.72 -1.58 13.55
CA GLN A 624 -7.69 -2.03 14.50
C GLN A 624 -6.33 -1.40 14.18
N LEU A 625 -5.96 -1.29 12.90
CA LEU A 625 -4.72 -0.62 12.50
C LEU A 625 -4.77 0.89 12.79
N PHE A 626 -5.90 1.54 12.52
CA PHE A 626 -6.09 2.95 12.81
C PHE A 626 -5.99 3.24 14.32
N ILE A 627 -6.69 2.48 15.17
CA ILE A 627 -6.60 2.62 16.63
C ILE A 627 -5.17 2.39 17.13
N ARG A 628 -4.48 1.37 16.62
CA ARG A 628 -3.06 1.14 16.93
C ARG A 628 -2.20 2.34 16.55
N GLN A 629 -2.31 2.84 15.32
CA GLN A 629 -1.51 3.97 14.84
C GLN A 629 -1.80 5.27 15.59
N VAL A 630 -3.03 5.49 16.03
CA VAL A 630 -3.39 6.59 16.96
C VAL A 630 -2.70 6.39 18.31
N GLY A 631 -2.61 5.16 18.83
CA GLY A 631 -1.81 4.85 20.01
C GLY A 631 -0.30 5.09 19.82
N ASP A 632 0.24 4.75 18.65
CA ASP A 632 1.65 4.97 18.29
C ASP A 632 2.05 6.47 18.33
N LEU A 633 1.10 7.42 18.33
CA LEU A 633 1.35 8.87 18.39
C LEU A 633 1.79 9.43 19.77
N SER A 634 1.75 8.63 20.84
CA SER A 634 2.35 8.97 22.16
C SER A 634 3.55 8.10 22.53
N VAL A 635 3.90 7.12 21.70
CA VAL A 635 5.02 6.19 21.94
C VAL A 635 6.36 6.90 21.69
N ASP A 636 7.39 6.61 22.50
CA ASP A 636 8.75 7.11 22.22
C ASP A 636 9.15 6.73 20.78
N LYS A 637 9.37 7.75 19.94
CA LYS A 637 9.77 7.66 18.52
C LYS A 637 10.83 6.59 18.25
N ARG A 638 11.77 6.38 19.18
CA ARG A 638 12.82 5.33 19.06
C ARG A 638 12.27 3.90 18.97
N LYS A 639 11.06 3.66 19.46
CA LYS A 639 10.35 2.36 19.40
C LYS A 639 9.51 2.18 18.14
N LEU A 640 9.26 3.26 17.38
CA LEU A 640 8.47 3.20 16.14
C LEU A 640 9.26 2.62 14.94
N ASP A 641 10.58 2.51 15.08
CA ASP A 641 11.50 1.94 14.08
C ASP A 641 11.25 2.49 12.66
N ILE A 642 11.14 3.82 12.58
CA ILE A 642 10.82 4.56 11.34
C ILE A 642 11.92 4.32 10.30
N PRO A 643 11.59 3.79 9.10
CA PRO A 643 12.60 3.45 8.08
C PRO A 643 13.54 4.60 7.69
N MET A 644 13.04 5.84 7.67
CA MET A 644 13.84 7.05 7.36
C MET A 644 14.98 7.34 8.35
N GLU A 645 14.89 6.85 9.60
CA GLU A 645 15.93 7.08 10.63
C GLU A 645 16.90 5.90 10.75
N ARG A 646 16.66 4.80 10.02
CA ARG A 646 17.59 3.67 9.97
C ARG A 646 18.88 4.10 9.23
N PRO A 647 20.05 3.56 9.59
CA PRO A 647 21.27 3.81 8.84
C PRO A 647 21.08 3.53 7.35
N THR A 648 21.56 4.44 6.50
CA THR A 648 21.53 4.26 5.04
C THR A 648 22.15 2.91 4.69
N GLN A 649 21.41 2.07 3.97
CA GLN A 649 21.92 0.80 3.46
C GLN A 649 23.21 1.05 2.66
N THR A 650 24.13 0.08 2.69
CA THR A 650 25.41 0.14 1.99
C THR A 650 25.50 -0.99 0.99
N ALA A 651 26.23 -0.79 -0.11
CA ALA A 651 26.46 -1.85 -1.09
C ALA A 651 27.09 -3.09 -0.42
N PRO A 652 26.62 -4.31 -0.72
CA PRO A 652 27.20 -5.54 -0.19
C PRO A 652 28.71 -5.62 -0.43
N ALA A 653 29.48 -5.89 0.62
CA ALA A 653 30.95 -5.83 0.59
C ALA A 653 31.59 -6.65 -0.54
N HIS A 654 30.96 -7.76 -0.95
CA HIS A 654 31.43 -8.63 -2.02
C HIS A 654 31.42 -8.00 -3.43
N LEU A 655 30.66 -6.91 -3.63
CA LEU A 655 30.70 -6.12 -4.86
C LEU A 655 31.94 -5.21 -4.91
N LEU A 656 32.53 -4.89 -3.74
CA LEU A 656 33.73 -4.07 -3.60
C LEU A 656 35.02 -4.90 -3.41
N GLU A 657 34.89 -6.21 -3.11
CA GLU A 657 36.01 -7.16 -3.10
C GLU A 657 36.74 -7.14 -4.46
N ARG A 658 38.06 -6.91 -4.45
CA ARG A 658 38.89 -7.09 -5.65
C ARG A 658 39.19 -8.59 -5.83
N PRO A 659 39.18 -9.12 -7.06
CA PRO A 659 39.61 -10.50 -7.30
C PRO A 659 41.01 -10.73 -6.71
N ALA A 660 41.19 -11.84 -5.98
CA ALA A 660 42.51 -12.22 -5.52
C ALA A 660 43.46 -12.33 -6.74
N PRO A 661 44.69 -11.78 -6.67
CA PRO A 661 45.63 -11.95 -7.76
C PRO A 661 45.85 -13.45 -8.01
N PRO A 662 45.90 -13.90 -9.28
CA PRO A 662 46.10 -15.31 -9.58
C PRO A 662 47.38 -15.78 -8.89
N MET A 663 47.31 -16.90 -8.16
CA MET A 663 48.47 -17.45 -7.46
C MET A 663 49.55 -17.80 -8.50
N GLY A 664 50.54 -16.91 -8.61
CA GLY A 664 51.61 -17.01 -9.59
C GLY A 664 52.39 -18.30 -9.40
N ALA A 665 52.71 -18.95 -10.53
CA ALA A 665 53.45 -20.19 -10.55
C ALA A 665 54.76 -20.10 -9.74
N SER A 666 55.05 -21.16 -8.99
CA SER A 666 56.30 -21.35 -8.26
C SER A 666 57.51 -21.14 -9.19
N PRO A 667 58.44 -20.23 -8.90
CA PRO A 667 59.63 -20.06 -9.73
C PRO A 667 60.57 -21.26 -9.57
N SER A 668 60.87 -21.94 -10.68
CA SER A 668 61.83 -23.04 -10.75
C SER A 668 63.23 -22.58 -10.31
N PRO A 669 63.99 -23.38 -9.53
CA PRO A 669 65.31 -22.97 -9.03
C PRO A 669 66.37 -23.04 -10.14
N SER A 670 66.83 -21.88 -10.61
CA SER A 670 67.99 -21.77 -11.51
C SER A 670 69.31 -21.99 -10.74
N GLN A 671 70.14 -22.93 -11.21
CA GLN A 671 71.45 -23.21 -10.63
C GLN A 671 72.50 -22.14 -10.99
N GLY A 672 73.40 -21.86 -10.03
CA GLY A 672 74.83 -21.65 -10.31
C GLY A 672 75.33 -20.24 -10.66
N GLY A 673 76.09 -19.63 -9.73
CA GLY A 673 76.89 -18.43 -10.00
C GLY A 673 77.51 -17.83 -8.73
N GLY A 674 78.77 -18.16 -8.42
CA GLY A 674 79.44 -17.75 -7.18
C GLY A 674 79.96 -16.30 -7.17
N PRO A 675 80.25 -15.72 -5.98
CA PRO A 675 80.60 -14.30 -5.84
C PRO A 675 82.11 -13.99 -5.98
N ARG A 676 82.42 -12.76 -6.41
CA ARG A 676 83.75 -12.12 -6.25
C ARG A 676 83.60 -10.70 -5.63
N PRO A 677 84.53 -10.24 -4.79
CA PRO A 677 84.38 -9.00 -4.01
C PRO A 677 85.16 -7.80 -4.59
N PRO A 678 84.83 -6.56 -4.14
CA PRO A 678 85.76 -5.43 -4.11
C PRO A 678 86.17 -5.03 -2.67
N PRO A 679 87.27 -4.26 -2.49
CA PRO A 679 87.93 -4.06 -1.19
C PRO A 679 87.50 -2.78 -0.44
N GLY A 680 87.92 -2.67 0.83
CA GLY A 680 87.59 -1.53 1.72
C GLY A 680 88.39 -0.25 1.44
N GLY A 681 88.28 0.82 2.24
CA GLY A 681 87.48 1.04 3.46
C GLY A 681 88.07 2.20 4.29
N GLN A 682 87.42 2.65 5.36
CA GLN A 682 88.04 3.31 6.53
C GLN A 682 87.03 3.56 7.66
N ARG A 683 87.49 3.43 8.91
CA ARG A 683 86.79 3.77 10.18
C ARG A 683 87.78 4.52 11.07
N LEU A 684 87.32 5.46 11.89
CA LEU A 684 87.97 5.91 13.15
C LEU A 684 86.88 6.46 14.13
N PRO A 685 87.13 6.60 15.46
CA PRO A 685 86.34 5.82 16.43
C PRO A 685 85.85 6.57 17.70
N GLY A 686 85.10 5.85 18.57
CA GLY A 686 84.77 6.22 19.95
C GLY A 686 84.44 4.99 20.83
N ARG A 687 84.79 5.01 22.12
CA ARG A 687 84.79 3.91 23.15
C ARG A 687 84.48 4.56 24.53
N PRO A 688 84.38 3.91 25.73
CA PRO A 688 84.09 2.51 26.15
C PRO A 688 82.89 2.38 27.18
N PRO A 689 82.57 1.19 27.76
CA PRO A 689 81.52 0.91 28.79
C PRO A 689 82.13 0.88 30.24
N PRO A 690 81.56 0.30 31.35
CA PRO A 690 80.38 -0.59 31.64
C PRO A 690 79.52 -0.08 32.86
N PRO A 691 78.78 -0.84 33.75
CA PRO A 691 78.54 -2.30 33.96
C PRO A 691 77.07 -2.76 34.26
N GLN A 692 76.86 -3.70 35.21
CA GLN A 692 75.74 -4.65 35.42
C GLN A 692 74.79 -4.42 36.62
N GLY A 693 73.62 -5.10 36.60
CA GLY A 693 72.81 -5.56 37.75
C GLY A 693 71.30 -5.29 37.56
N GLY A 694 70.31 -6.16 37.87
CA GLY A 694 70.25 -7.57 38.33
C GLY A 694 68.77 -8.08 38.29
N LEU A 695 68.56 -9.40 38.31
CA LEU A 695 67.24 -10.12 38.26
C LEU A 695 66.59 -10.25 39.67
N PRO A 696 65.42 -10.95 39.92
CA PRO A 696 64.54 -11.75 39.04
C PRO A 696 63.00 -11.55 39.20
N GLY A 697 62.19 -12.23 38.37
CA GLY A 697 60.76 -12.49 38.62
C GLY A 697 59.96 -12.99 37.41
N GLY A 698 59.94 -14.30 37.13
CA GLY A 698 59.06 -14.94 36.12
C GLY A 698 57.90 -15.72 36.76
N PRO A 699 57.25 -16.72 36.09
CA PRO A 699 57.53 -17.18 34.71
C PRO A 699 56.31 -17.64 33.83
N ARG A 700 56.45 -17.51 32.49
CA ARG A 700 56.13 -18.51 31.42
C ARG A 700 54.66 -18.99 31.18
N LEU A 701 54.33 -19.71 30.08
CA LEU A 701 54.57 -19.58 28.61
C LEU A 701 53.97 -20.81 27.87
N GLY A 702 53.40 -20.63 26.67
CA GLY A 702 53.07 -21.70 25.68
C GLY A 702 51.77 -22.48 25.94
N GLY A 703 51.10 -23.11 24.96
CA GLY A 703 51.33 -23.21 23.50
C GLY A 703 50.16 -23.95 22.80
N ALA A 704 50.06 -23.93 21.46
CA ALA A 704 48.99 -24.60 20.68
C ALA A 704 49.22 -26.14 20.54
N PRO A 705 48.19 -26.96 20.22
CA PRO A 705 47.91 -27.30 18.80
C PRO A 705 46.41 -27.68 18.45
N THR A 706 46.22 -28.32 17.29
CA THR A 706 45.00 -28.58 16.47
C THR A 706 44.25 -29.93 16.74
N PRO A 707 43.08 -30.25 16.08
CA PRO A 707 42.04 -31.22 16.56
C PRO A 707 42.15 -32.66 15.97
N PRO A 708 41.25 -33.65 16.32
CA PRO A 708 40.12 -34.00 15.41
C PRO A 708 38.85 -34.75 15.97
N THR A 709 37.73 -34.71 15.20
CA THR A 709 36.66 -35.72 14.87
C THR A 709 35.85 -36.62 15.86
N GLN A 710 34.51 -36.64 15.60
CA GLN A 710 33.54 -37.77 15.41
C GLN A 710 32.68 -38.47 16.54
N GLN A 711 31.38 -38.59 16.19
CA GLN A 711 30.40 -39.71 16.35
C GLN A 711 29.50 -39.96 17.60
N MET A 712 28.20 -40.19 17.29
CA MET A 712 27.11 -41.00 17.93
C MET A 712 26.74 -40.74 19.40
N ALA A 713 25.47 -40.56 19.83
CA ALA A 713 24.16 -41.22 19.57
C ALA A 713 23.83 -42.39 20.54
N ASN A 714 22.56 -42.40 21.01
CA ASN A 714 21.91 -43.32 21.97
C ASN A 714 22.35 -43.31 23.44
N MET A 715 21.42 -42.95 24.35
CA MET A 715 20.74 -43.96 25.21
C MET A 715 19.44 -43.46 25.86
N ASN A 716 18.69 -44.41 26.42
CA ASN A 716 17.25 -44.38 26.75
C ASN A 716 17.03 -44.56 28.27
N LEU A 717 15.86 -44.16 28.83
CA LEU A 717 14.99 -44.98 29.71
C LEU A 717 14.07 -44.17 30.67
N ASN A 718 12.76 -44.44 30.53
CA ASN A 718 11.73 -44.67 31.58
C ASN A 718 11.76 -43.96 32.95
N SER A 719 10.63 -43.33 33.33
CA SER A 719 9.77 -43.83 34.44
C SER A 719 8.39 -43.14 34.57
N ARG A 720 7.35 -43.96 34.82
CA ARG A 720 6.00 -43.62 35.38
C ARG A 720 6.09 -43.56 36.93
N PRO A 721 5.06 -43.27 37.79
CA PRO A 721 3.59 -43.50 37.67
C PRO A 721 2.72 -42.37 38.35
N PRO A 722 1.59 -42.61 39.06
CA PRO A 722 0.23 -42.95 38.59
C PRO A 722 -0.95 -42.09 39.16
N ASN A 723 -2.14 -42.25 38.55
CA ASN A 723 -3.50 -42.34 39.14
C ASN A 723 -4.53 -42.28 37.98
N GLY A 724 -5.76 -42.80 38.01
CA GLY A 724 -6.53 -43.65 38.94
C GLY A 724 -8.00 -43.70 38.46
N ALA A 725 -8.64 -44.88 38.40
CA ALA A 725 -10.01 -45.09 37.87
C ALA A 725 -11.11 -44.77 38.95
N ALA A 726 -12.43 -44.85 38.74
CA ALA A 726 -13.25 -45.53 37.72
C ALA A 726 -14.72 -44.98 37.61
N ASP A 727 -15.41 -45.47 36.56
CA ASP A 727 -16.82 -45.93 36.47
C ASP A 727 -18.05 -45.01 36.61
N HIS A 728 -18.93 -45.01 35.58
CA HIS A 728 -20.29 -45.60 35.61
C HIS A 728 -21.14 -45.30 34.34
N GLN A 729 -21.90 -46.31 33.91
CA GLN A 729 -23.07 -46.30 33.00
C GLN A 729 -24.03 -47.41 33.51
N PRO A 730 -25.23 -47.66 32.95
CA PRO A 730 -26.14 -46.84 32.12
C PRO A 730 -27.60 -46.85 32.68
N LEU A 731 -28.62 -46.39 31.93
CA LEU A 731 -29.91 -47.12 31.70
C LEU A 731 -30.88 -46.36 30.76
N SER A 732 -31.89 -47.09 30.27
CA SER A 732 -32.71 -46.83 29.06
C SER A 732 -34.22 -46.70 29.30
N ASN A 733 -35.00 -46.04 28.41
CA ASN A 733 -36.21 -46.66 27.82
C ASN A 733 -36.87 -45.94 26.61
N ASP A 734 -37.82 -46.65 25.98
CA ASP A 734 -38.43 -46.48 24.64
C ASP A 734 -39.60 -45.46 24.44
N LYS A 735 -39.60 -44.78 23.27
CA LYS A 735 -40.69 -44.56 22.26
C LYS A 735 -42.08 -43.95 22.68
N PRO A 736 -43.02 -43.68 21.73
CA PRO A 736 -42.91 -42.70 20.62
C PRO A 736 -44.19 -41.82 20.47
N HIS A 737 -44.16 -40.66 19.80
CA HIS A 737 -45.43 -40.06 19.29
C HIS A 737 -45.31 -39.28 17.97
N LYS A 738 -46.45 -39.23 17.27
CA LYS A 738 -46.66 -38.91 15.84
C LYS A 738 -46.25 -37.51 15.37
N LEU A 739 -45.90 -37.46 14.08
CA LEU A 739 -45.80 -36.27 13.23
C LEU A 739 -47.13 -35.51 13.10
N GLU A 740 -47.06 -34.18 13.15
CA GLU A 740 -47.96 -33.28 12.42
C GLU A 740 -47.14 -32.34 11.51
N LYS A 741 -47.62 -32.13 10.27
CA LYS A 741 -46.94 -31.32 9.26
C LYS A 741 -47.46 -29.88 9.28
N GLU A 742 -46.72 -28.96 9.88
CA GLU A 742 -46.80 -27.54 9.51
C GLU A 742 -45.69 -27.17 8.51
N LYS A 743 -46.06 -26.84 7.27
CA LYS A 743 -45.15 -26.21 6.30
C LYS A 743 -44.92 -24.74 6.66
N LYS A 744 -43.98 -24.45 7.55
CA LYS A 744 -43.41 -23.09 7.69
C LYS A 744 -42.11 -22.99 6.89
N LYS A 745 -42.12 -22.28 5.76
CA LYS A 745 -40.89 -21.80 5.10
C LYS A 745 -40.19 -20.83 6.05
N ARG A 746 -39.15 -21.29 6.75
CA ARG A 746 -38.21 -20.43 7.48
C ARG A 746 -37.16 -19.92 6.50
N ASN A 747 -37.00 -18.60 6.40
CA ASN A 747 -35.75 -18.03 5.91
C ASN A 747 -34.72 -18.07 7.07
N PHE A 748 -33.44 -18.19 6.71
CA PHE A 748 -32.33 -18.46 7.63
C PHE A 748 -32.10 -17.36 8.69
N LEU A 749 -32.52 -16.13 8.45
CA LEU A 749 -32.20 -14.95 9.27
C LEU A 749 -33.03 -14.75 10.56
N GLY A 750 -33.92 -15.68 10.93
CA GLY A 750 -34.67 -15.60 12.20
C GLY A 750 -35.72 -14.47 12.33
N ILE A 751 -35.72 -13.50 11.42
CA ILE A 751 -36.71 -12.41 11.36
C ILE A 751 -38.08 -13.00 11.00
N LYS A 752 -39.04 -12.87 11.91
CA LYS A 752 -40.46 -13.05 11.59
C LYS A 752 -40.87 -11.92 10.65
N LYS A 753 -41.46 -12.24 9.49
CA LYS A 753 -42.34 -11.30 8.82
C LYS A 753 -43.59 -11.10 9.69
N SER A 754 -43.83 -9.86 10.08
CA SER A 754 -45.10 -9.34 10.57
C SER A 754 -45.35 -8.01 9.87
#